data_AF-A0A2U3CF15-F1
#
_entry.id   AF-A0A2U3CF15-F1
#
_cell.length_a   1.000
_cell.length_b   1.000
_cell.length_c   1.000
_cell.angle_alpha   90.00
_cell.angle_beta   90.00
_cell.angle_gamma   90.00
#
_symmetry.space_group_name_H-M   'P 1'
#
loop_
_entity.id
_entity.type
_entity.pdbx_description
1 polymer ?
#
loop_
_entity_poly.entity_id
_entity_poly.type
_entity_poly.pdbx_seq_one_letter_code
_entity_poly.pdbx_strand_id
1 'polypeptide(L)'
;MASESSKSLVIISVGVEHSPLLQNFLDAGLQLTILPNTTGDFSLTDDNGSEKGNDIWYHHEIIKLASSIVPDDFAQSSLAKIFTKPISQTRLPLTDAERFLIQWVSEQHKAKQDFTDFFVALNEYSNKKISVHPLKLPENALALQGEDFDIPLRYFQVTGFIDRKAEIKPDLDELRNLLNETKESKSNKKAKPKIAIKGLDIKRDILGEQAKKALTEADAILILASDPCSLGILLLHKEFTRVVRESKAPSTLVCPIKFSFREQFILELLSIKPSLIGIAELCSGIIDHLVVGPDDASEVKTLRTQGFNVLMEDLTKIKDAQGLSTILKGLGISLNDISVESEDQGKKRSLEELVTKLTYSTTDNSTSDIVDIVEEAETTVELAGNQVTRQKKPKPVIKLQDTETRNYDFEDPELVLTQEMIETLMEELTEDFTPPDDKLSTTPAEKTEEKITEESQEAFTETIENFLSFEESSNRTEMVQKIGERITKNADMAGYAAKKLTSTLISSKTPPQFFEEYVSLIKTRPLLFIKELVDWLVADIETPDYVTFSQKSLIIVKIGRIETPFVEQILEHLVKFRMTQKISPKKKEHLRTIIGMITARDVTLQRKAIREYLTHYEIAKKPDDVWLGLLKYDAALVALEIIEHESKRGVKIVQDALTRDLGSFGHIVYEVFAAYQKGDIESVLSAAGPLSDGLVRKQKRVELAEKITKFGSVPIEILANNVQIDPKELESLVYEMINENEINAKIGVVEGRLCIIQLGEKENNDQTNNG
;
A
#
# COMPACT_ATOMS: atom_id res chain seq x y z
N MET A 1 -17.99 -3.32 48.05
CA MET A 1 -17.35 -3.05 46.75
C MET A 1 -18.31 -3.58 45.70
N ALA A 2 -19.09 -2.70 45.08
CA ALA A 2 -19.92 -3.07 43.95
C ALA A 2 -18.97 -3.28 42.76
N SER A 3 -19.04 -4.43 42.10
CA SER A 3 -18.39 -4.61 40.80
C SER A 3 -19.00 -3.58 39.85
N GLU A 4 -18.21 -2.61 39.40
CA GLU A 4 -18.61 -1.73 38.31
C GLU A 4 -18.88 -2.63 37.09
N SER A 5 -20.16 -2.81 36.76
CA SER A 5 -20.57 -3.58 35.59
C SER A 5 -20.15 -2.80 34.35
N SER A 6 -19.11 -3.27 33.66
CA SER A 6 -18.74 -2.75 32.35
C SER A 6 -19.94 -2.89 31.41
N LYS A 7 -20.43 -1.79 30.84
CA LYS A 7 -21.49 -1.82 29.83
C LYS A 7 -20.99 -2.60 28.60
N SER A 8 -21.82 -3.52 28.12
CA SER A 8 -21.57 -4.33 26.94
C SER A 8 -21.99 -3.60 25.66
N LEU A 9 -21.04 -3.38 24.75
CA LEU A 9 -21.31 -2.77 23.44
C LEU A 9 -21.21 -3.82 22.34
N VAL A 10 -22.29 -3.99 21.58
CA VAL A 10 -22.32 -4.85 20.40
C VAL A 10 -22.10 -4.00 19.15
N ILE A 11 -21.07 -4.33 18.37
CA ILE A 11 -20.75 -3.68 17.10
C ILE A 11 -21.08 -4.62 15.95
N ILE A 12 -21.98 -4.21 15.07
CA ILE A 12 -22.31 -4.91 13.82
C ILE A 12 -21.47 -4.28 12.71
N SER A 13 -20.53 -5.04 12.17
CA SER A 13 -19.59 -4.55 11.14
C SER A 13 -20.11 -4.87 9.75
N VAL A 14 -20.35 -3.85 8.94
CA VAL A 14 -20.88 -3.96 7.57
C VAL A 14 -19.98 -3.17 6.61
N GLY A 15 -19.19 -3.89 5.79
CA GLY A 15 -18.11 -3.29 5.02
C GLY A 15 -16.86 -2.97 5.86
N VAL A 16 -15.88 -2.31 5.24
CA VAL A 16 -14.49 -2.26 5.75
C VAL A 16 -13.89 -0.86 5.85
N GLU A 17 -14.55 0.18 5.34
CA GLU A 17 -13.99 1.55 5.40
C GLU A 17 -13.99 2.11 6.82
N HIS A 18 -14.72 1.46 7.74
CA HIS A 18 -14.76 1.79 9.17
C HIS A 18 -13.61 1.21 10.00
N SER A 19 -12.65 0.50 9.38
CA SER A 19 -11.54 -0.11 10.12
C SER A 19 -10.81 0.86 11.08
N PRO A 20 -10.53 2.14 10.72
CA PRO A 20 -9.93 3.08 11.66
C PRO A 20 -10.83 3.41 12.88
N LEU A 21 -12.13 3.57 12.66
CA LEU A 21 -13.08 3.83 13.74
C LEU A 21 -13.24 2.59 14.64
N LEU A 22 -13.31 1.40 14.04
CA LEU A 22 -13.34 0.15 14.78
C LEU A 22 -12.10 0.00 15.65
N GLN A 23 -10.92 0.35 15.13
CA GLN A 23 -9.68 0.34 15.89
C GLN A 23 -9.74 1.29 17.10
N ASN A 24 -10.32 2.48 16.96
CA ASN A 24 -10.55 3.38 18.10
C ASN A 24 -11.45 2.78 19.18
N PHE A 25 -12.47 1.99 18.81
CA PHE A 25 -13.27 1.24 19.79
C PHE A 25 -12.45 0.13 20.46
N LEU A 26 -11.66 -0.62 19.68
CA LEU A 26 -10.78 -1.68 20.18
C LEU A 26 -9.79 -1.13 21.21
N ASP A 27 -9.28 0.09 21.00
CA ASP A 27 -8.28 0.73 21.85
C ASP A 27 -8.90 1.46 23.06
N ALA A 28 -10.22 1.66 23.06
CA ALA A 28 -10.93 2.33 24.15
C ALA A 28 -11.12 1.46 25.41
N GLY A 29 -10.67 0.20 25.42
CA GLY A 29 -10.77 -0.70 26.58
C GLY A 29 -12.20 -1.11 26.94
N LEU A 30 -13.14 -0.99 26.01
CA LEU A 30 -14.53 -1.39 26.20
C LEU A 30 -14.70 -2.91 26.12
N GLN A 31 -15.72 -3.44 26.80
CA GLN A 31 -16.15 -4.82 26.57
C GLN A 31 -16.95 -4.88 25.26
N LEU A 32 -16.26 -5.29 24.19
CA LEU A 32 -16.81 -5.30 22.84
C LEU A 32 -17.18 -6.70 22.37
N THR A 33 -18.38 -6.81 21.82
CA THR A 33 -18.77 -7.97 21.00
C THR A 33 -18.96 -7.52 19.56
N ILE A 34 -18.19 -8.08 18.63
CA ILE A 34 -18.26 -7.72 17.22
C ILE A 34 -19.01 -8.82 16.45
N LEU A 35 -19.98 -8.42 15.63
CA LEU A 35 -20.75 -9.28 14.75
C LEU A 35 -20.41 -8.94 13.28
N PRO A 36 -19.39 -9.59 12.68
CA PRO A 36 -19.09 -9.44 11.26
C PRO A 36 -20.26 -9.88 10.38
N ASN A 37 -20.64 -9.04 9.43
CA ASN A 37 -21.63 -9.40 8.42
C ASN A 37 -21.07 -10.44 7.43
N THR A 38 -21.78 -11.54 7.23
CA THR A 38 -21.37 -12.63 6.32
C THR A 38 -22.32 -12.81 5.13
N THR A 39 -23.37 -11.99 5.02
CA THR A 39 -24.40 -12.14 3.97
C THR A 39 -23.85 -11.96 2.55
N GLY A 40 -22.71 -11.28 2.40
CA GLY A 40 -22.05 -11.04 1.12
C GLY A 40 -20.90 -11.99 0.80
N ASP A 41 -20.64 -12.98 1.65
CA ASP A 41 -19.51 -13.91 1.47
C ASP A 41 -19.72 -14.81 0.25
N PHE A 42 -18.62 -15.16 -0.41
CA PHE A 42 -18.67 -15.94 -1.65
C PHE A 42 -17.45 -16.82 -1.87
N SER A 43 -17.59 -17.88 -2.68
CA SER A 43 -16.46 -18.71 -3.08
C SER A 43 -15.70 -18.14 -4.29
N LEU A 44 -14.39 -18.19 -4.17
CA LEU A 44 -13.40 -18.03 -5.22
C LEU A 44 -13.18 -19.42 -5.82
N THR A 45 -13.82 -19.68 -6.94
CA THR A 45 -13.57 -20.88 -7.75
C THR A 45 -12.31 -20.66 -8.57
N ASP A 46 -11.40 -21.63 -8.56
CA ASP A 46 -10.23 -21.66 -9.45
C ASP A 46 -10.71 -21.67 -10.93
N ASP A 47 -10.10 -20.82 -11.77
CA ASP A 47 -10.47 -20.61 -13.17
C ASP A 47 -10.31 -21.89 -14.03
N ASN A 48 -9.65 -22.93 -13.49
CA ASN A 48 -9.38 -24.19 -14.17
C ASN A 48 -10.55 -25.18 -14.24
N GLY A 49 -11.74 -24.85 -13.74
CA GLY A 49 -12.94 -25.69 -13.92
C GLY A 49 -12.83 -27.09 -13.32
N SER A 50 -11.91 -27.31 -12.37
CA SER A 50 -11.84 -28.57 -11.65
C SER A 50 -13.02 -28.65 -10.68
N GLU A 51 -14.04 -29.43 -11.04
CA GLU A 51 -15.23 -29.71 -10.24
C GLU A 51 -14.94 -30.45 -8.90
N LYS A 52 -13.68 -30.49 -8.45
CA LYS A 52 -13.28 -31.21 -7.23
C LYS A 52 -12.32 -30.38 -6.37
N GLY A 53 -12.89 -29.65 -5.42
CA GLY A 53 -12.40 -29.69 -4.03
C GLY A 53 -11.78 -28.43 -3.43
N ASN A 54 -11.41 -27.40 -4.21
CA ASN A 54 -10.71 -26.23 -3.67
C ASN A 54 -11.52 -24.93 -3.77
N ASP A 55 -12.79 -24.95 -3.38
CA ASP A 55 -13.54 -23.70 -3.18
C ASP A 55 -12.91 -22.91 -2.02
N ILE A 56 -12.24 -21.81 -2.32
CA ILE A 56 -11.69 -20.90 -1.32
C ILE A 56 -12.76 -19.86 -1.01
N TRP A 57 -13.21 -19.77 0.24
CA TRP A 57 -14.23 -18.80 0.62
C TRP A 57 -13.63 -17.45 0.97
N TYR A 58 -14.21 -16.40 0.40
CA TYR A 58 -13.88 -15.00 0.69
C TYR A 58 -14.90 -14.41 1.67
N HIS A 59 -14.45 -14.24 2.92
CA HIS A 59 -15.23 -13.69 4.03
C HIS A 59 -14.82 -12.25 4.32
N HIS A 60 -15.34 -11.30 3.55
CA HIS A 60 -14.76 -9.95 3.43
C HIS A 60 -14.61 -9.25 4.79
N GLU A 61 -15.69 -9.16 5.58
CA GLU A 61 -15.69 -8.52 6.89
C GLU A 61 -14.86 -9.30 7.94
N ILE A 62 -14.87 -10.64 7.89
CA ILE A 62 -14.07 -11.48 8.82
C ILE A 62 -12.57 -11.29 8.58
N ILE A 63 -12.14 -11.36 7.31
CA ILE A 63 -10.74 -11.19 6.92
C ILE A 63 -10.23 -9.81 7.34
N LYS A 64 -11.06 -8.79 7.15
CA LYS A 64 -10.69 -7.40 7.44
C LYS A 64 -10.64 -7.12 8.94
N LEU A 65 -11.59 -7.67 9.70
CA LEU A 65 -11.52 -7.66 11.15
C LEU A 65 -10.26 -8.38 11.64
N ALA A 66 -9.98 -9.58 11.15
CA ALA A 66 -8.78 -10.34 11.50
C ALA A 66 -7.51 -9.53 11.18
N SER A 67 -7.44 -8.90 10.00
CA SER A 67 -6.29 -8.07 9.61
C SER A 67 -6.07 -6.85 10.51
N SER A 68 -7.12 -6.33 11.17
CA SER A 68 -7.01 -5.23 12.15
C SER A 68 -6.58 -5.68 13.54
N ILE A 69 -6.67 -6.99 13.83
CA ILE A 69 -6.25 -7.58 15.09
C ILE A 69 -4.83 -8.14 14.98
N VAL A 70 -4.46 -8.65 13.80
CA VAL A 70 -3.13 -9.17 13.49
C VAL A 70 -2.10 -8.03 13.44
N PRO A 71 -0.96 -8.12 14.14
CA PRO A 71 0.09 -7.11 14.09
C PRO A 71 0.74 -6.98 12.70
N ASP A 72 1.20 -5.77 12.39
CA ASP A 72 1.86 -5.43 11.12
C ASP A 72 3.06 -6.35 10.79
N ASP A 73 3.77 -6.83 11.81
CA ASP A 73 4.92 -7.75 11.67
C ASP A 73 4.53 -9.07 10.97
N PHE A 74 3.30 -9.55 11.17
CA PHE A 74 2.81 -10.74 10.49
C PHE A 74 2.45 -10.44 9.03
N ALA A 75 1.92 -9.25 8.75
CA ALA A 75 1.58 -8.82 7.39
C ALA A 75 2.80 -8.64 6.48
N GLN A 76 3.96 -8.39 7.08
CA GLN A 76 5.26 -8.26 6.40
C GLN A 76 6.09 -9.55 6.41
N SER A 77 5.65 -10.60 7.12
CA SER A 77 6.42 -11.82 7.29
C SER A 77 6.54 -12.63 5.99
N SER A 78 7.75 -13.10 5.70
CA SER A 78 8.03 -14.05 4.62
C SER A 78 7.30 -15.39 4.79
N LEU A 79 6.87 -15.74 6.01
CA LEU A 79 6.04 -16.92 6.27
C LEU A 79 4.67 -16.81 5.59
N ALA A 80 4.05 -15.62 5.57
CA ALA A 80 2.77 -15.41 4.89
C ALA A 80 2.88 -15.69 3.37
N LYS A 81 4.05 -15.47 2.75
CA LYS A 81 4.29 -15.78 1.33
C LYS A 81 4.36 -17.29 1.03
N ILE A 82 4.76 -18.10 2.01
CA ILE A 82 4.88 -19.56 1.84
C ILE A 82 3.50 -20.21 1.76
N PHE A 83 2.54 -19.74 2.57
CA PHE A 83 1.17 -20.27 2.66
C PHE A 83 0.20 -19.72 1.59
N THR A 84 0.61 -18.75 0.76
CA THR A 84 -0.30 -18.02 -0.16
C THR A 84 -0.21 -18.42 -1.63
N LYS A 85 0.66 -19.39 -1.98
CA LYS A 85 0.84 -19.89 -3.36
C LYS A 85 -0.47 -20.22 -4.11
N PRO A 86 -1.52 -20.82 -3.51
CA PRO A 86 -2.75 -21.15 -4.26
C PRO A 86 -3.69 -19.96 -4.52
N ILE A 87 -3.57 -18.83 -3.80
CA ILE A 87 -4.47 -17.66 -3.96
C ILE A 87 -3.89 -16.64 -4.98
N SER A 88 -2.70 -16.93 -5.52
CA SER A 88 -1.98 -16.11 -6.50
C SER A 88 -2.80 -15.73 -7.75
N GLN A 89 -3.83 -16.51 -8.09
CA GLN A 89 -4.66 -16.33 -9.28
C GLN A 89 -5.94 -15.51 -9.07
N THR A 90 -6.25 -15.11 -7.83
CA THR A 90 -7.48 -14.33 -7.59
C THR A 90 -7.33 -12.89 -8.09
N ARG A 91 -8.33 -12.39 -8.84
CA ARG A 91 -8.35 -11.02 -9.38
C ARG A 91 -8.77 -9.96 -8.35
N LEU A 92 -9.00 -10.36 -7.09
CA LEU A 92 -9.25 -9.43 -6.00
C LEU A 92 -7.93 -8.72 -5.62
N PRO A 93 -7.96 -7.39 -5.35
CA PRO A 93 -6.77 -6.66 -4.91
C PRO A 93 -6.46 -6.98 -3.44
N LEU A 94 -5.81 -8.12 -3.20
CA LEU A 94 -5.51 -8.63 -1.85
C LEU A 94 -4.03 -8.53 -1.51
N THR A 95 -3.73 -8.10 -0.28
CA THR A 95 -2.38 -8.14 0.31
C THR A 95 -1.96 -9.57 0.64
N ASP A 96 -0.66 -9.83 0.83
CA ASP A 96 -0.17 -11.17 1.20
C ASP A 96 -0.77 -11.65 2.53
N ALA A 97 -0.93 -10.75 3.49
CA ALA A 97 -1.59 -11.01 4.77
C ALA A 97 -3.07 -11.43 4.58
N GLU A 98 -3.80 -10.71 3.72
CA GLU A 98 -5.20 -11.04 3.42
C GLU A 98 -5.31 -12.38 2.69
N ARG A 99 -4.39 -12.69 1.77
CA ARG A 99 -4.34 -13.99 1.09
C ARG A 99 -4.14 -15.11 2.11
N PHE A 100 -3.23 -14.93 3.07
CA PHE A 100 -3.02 -15.92 4.12
C PHE A 100 -4.28 -16.12 4.98
N LEU A 101 -4.88 -15.01 5.43
CA LEU A 101 -6.09 -15.05 6.23
C LEU A 101 -7.26 -15.70 5.48
N ILE A 102 -7.41 -15.44 4.18
CA ILE A 102 -8.41 -16.09 3.33
C ILE A 102 -8.23 -17.60 3.32
N GLN A 103 -7.01 -18.08 3.10
CA GLN A 103 -6.73 -19.51 3.08
C GLN A 103 -7.17 -20.17 4.39
N TRP A 104 -6.73 -19.59 5.50
CA TRP A 104 -6.97 -20.15 6.81
C TRP A 104 -8.45 -20.07 7.22
N VAL A 105 -9.10 -18.92 7.04
CA VAL A 105 -10.55 -18.76 7.28
C VAL A 105 -11.34 -19.72 6.38
N SER A 106 -10.92 -19.94 5.15
CA SER A 106 -11.56 -20.91 4.26
C SER A 106 -11.39 -22.35 4.73
N GLU A 107 -10.26 -22.72 5.32
CA GLU A 107 -10.05 -24.06 5.90
C GLU A 107 -10.94 -24.29 7.12
N GLN A 108 -11.07 -23.29 7.98
CA GLN A 108 -11.99 -23.29 9.12
C GLN A 108 -13.45 -23.43 8.66
N HIS A 109 -13.84 -22.70 7.60
CA HIS A 109 -15.16 -22.86 6.98
C HIS A 109 -15.37 -24.30 6.49
N LYS A 110 -14.43 -24.87 5.74
CA LYS A 110 -14.53 -26.25 5.21
C LYS A 110 -14.65 -27.27 6.33
N ALA A 111 -13.94 -27.07 7.43
CA ALA A 111 -14.02 -27.89 8.63
C ALA A 111 -15.34 -27.69 9.42
N LYS A 112 -16.19 -26.73 9.03
CA LYS A 112 -17.40 -26.31 9.75
C LYS A 112 -17.11 -25.91 11.19
N GLN A 113 -15.91 -25.39 11.44
CA GLN A 113 -15.50 -24.90 12.74
C GLN A 113 -16.10 -23.50 13.00
N ASP A 114 -16.34 -23.19 14.26
CA ASP A 114 -16.80 -21.87 14.67
C ASP A 114 -15.61 -20.89 14.58
N PHE A 115 -15.79 -19.79 13.86
CA PHE A 115 -14.79 -18.73 13.78
C PHE A 115 -14.49 -18.06 15.13
N THR A 116 -15.31 -18.32 16.16
CA THR A 116 -15.04 -17.89 17.54
C THR A 116 -13.68 -18.37 18.01
N ASP A 117 -13.29 -19.63 17.77
CA ASP A 117 -11.99 -20.17 18.21
C ASP A 117 -10.82 -19.50 17.48
N PHE A 118 -11.00 -19.22 16.18
CA PHE A 118 -10.05 -18.44 15.37
C PHE A 118 -9.81 -17.05 15.98
N PHE A 119 -10.86 -16.34 16.37
CA PHE A 119 -10.71 -15.03 17.00
C PHE A 119 -10.20 -15.10 18.44
N VAL A 120 -10.52 -16.16 19.21
CA VAL A 120 -9.92 -16.39 20.53
C VAL A 120 -8.40 -16.51 20.42
N ALA A 121 -7.89 -17.26 19.43
CA ALA A 121 -6.45 -17.37 19.18
C ALA A 121 -5.81 -16.02 18.83
N LEU A 122 -6.46 -15.21 17.99
CA LEU A 122 -6.00 -13.85 17.66
C LEU A 122 -6.04 -12.89 18.86
N ASN A 123 -7.02 -13.03 19.74
CA ASN A 123 -7.17 -12.21 20.94
C ASN A 123 -6.15 -12.56 22.01
N GLU A 124 -5.85 -13.85 22.21
CA GLU A 124 -4.76 -14.29 23.09
C GLU A 124 -3.41 -13.69 22.67
N TYR A 125 -3.23 -13.47 21.37
CA TYR A 125 -2.01 -12.91 20.82
C TYR A 125 -1.93 -11.39 20.94
N SER A 126 -3.01 -10.69 20.60
CA SER A 126 -3.09 -9.22 20.62
C SER A 126 -3.36 -8.64 22.01
N ASN A 127 -3.69 -9.48 23.00
CA ASN A 127 -4.15 -9.10 24.34
C ASN A 127 -5.39 -8.17 24.32
N LYS A 128 -6.18 -8.20 23.24
CA LYS A 128 -7.44 -7.46 23.12
C LYS A 128 -8.59 -8.28 23.70
N LYS A 129 -9.36 -7.71 24.64
CA LYS A 129 -10.54 -8.35 25.26
C LYS A 129 -11.79 -8.17 24.39
N ILE A 130 -11.82 -8.79 23.22
CA ILE A 130 -12.99 -8.76 22.33
C ILE A 130 -13.64 -10.13 22.17
N SER A 131 -14.96 -10.14 21.99
CA SER A 131 -15.70 -11.32 21.55
C SER A 131 -16.11 -11.13 20.10
N VAL A 132 -15.95 -12.16 19.26
CA VAL A 132 -16.35 -12.08 17.85
C VAL A 132 -17.30 -13.22 17.53
N HIS A 133 -18.49 -12.89 17.06
CA HIS A 133 -19.51 -13.86 16.67
C HIS A 133 -20.06 -13.51 15.28
N PRO A 134 -19.45 -14.04 14.20
CA PRO A 134 -19.94 -13.79 12.85
C PRO A 134 -21.41 -14.16 12.67
N LEU A 135 -22.10 -13.45 11.79
CA LEU A 135 -23.42 -13.88 11.33
C LEU A 135 -23.31 -15.27 10.66
N LYS A 136 -24.40 -16.05 10.68
CA LYS A 136 -24.41 -17.40 10.12
C LYS A 136 -23.93 -17.36 8.68
N LEU A 137 -22.93 -18.19 8.38
CA LEU A 137 -22.34 -18.28 7.05
C LEU A 137 -23.42 -18.64 6.02
N PRO A 138 -23.42 -17.98 4.86
CA PRO A 138 -24.35 -18.32 3.80
C PRO A 138 -24.04 -19.72 3.27
N GLU A 139 -25.10 -20.50 2.97
CA GLU A 139 -24.93 -21.79 2.30
C GLU A 139 -24.63 -21.61 0.82
N ASN A 140 -25.14 -20.51 0.24
CA ASN A 140 -24.97 -20.14 -1.15
C ASN A 140 -24.63 -18.65 -1.20
N ALA A 141 -23.64 -18.29 -2.03
CA ALA A 141 -23.29 -16.90 -2.28
C ALA A 141 -24.46 -16.16 -2.95
N LEU A 142 -24.65 -14.89 -2.60
CA LEU A 142 -25.52 -14.01 -3.37
C LEU A 142 -24.88 -13.76 -4.73
N ALA A 143 -25.67 -13.86 -5.79
CA ALA A 143 -25.19 -13.66 -7.15
C ALA A 143 -26.05 -12.67 -7.93
N LEU A 144 -25.39 -11.85 -8.74
CA LEU A 144 -26.02 -11.04 -9.77
C LEU A 144 -26.19 -11.92 -11.02
N GLN A 145 -27.44 -12.16 -11.39
CA GLN A 145 -27.81 -13.03 -12.51
C GLN A 145 -28.43 -12.21 -13.64
N GLY A 146 -27.82 -12.26 -14.82
CA GLY A 146 -28.36 -11.79 -16.10
C GLY A 146 -28.67 -12.96 -17.04
N GLU A 147 -28.97 -12.67 -18.31
CA GLU A 147 -29.16 -13.71 -19.34
C GLU A 147 -27.86 -14.48 -19.62
N ASP A 148 -26.73 -13.77 -19.67
CA ASP A 148 -25.42 -14.33 -20.07
C ASP A 148 -24.40 -14.41 -18.92
N PHE A 149 -24.79 -14.06 -17.69
CA PHE A 149 -23.86 -14.09 -16.55
C PHE A 149 -24.52 -14.47 -15.22
N ASP A 150 -23.76 -15.14 -14.36
CA ASP A 150 -24.11 -15.49 -12.97
C ASP A 150 -22.85 -15.33 -12.11
N ILE A 151 -22.72 -14.19 -11.42
CA ILE A 151 -21.50 -13.85 -10.68
C ILE A 151 -21.80 -13.42 -9.25
N PRO A 152 -20.91 -13.67 -8.27
CA PRO A 152 -21.17 -13.20 -6.91
C PRO A 152 -21.32 -11.70 -6.80
N LEU A 153 -22.36 -11.29 -6.07
CA LEU A 153 -22.78 -9.90 -5.95
C LEU A 153 -21.68 -9.02 -5.35
N ARG A 154 -21.00 -9.50 -4.31
CA ARG A 154 -19.85 -8.82 -3.70
C ARG A 154 -18.66 -8.72 -4.66
N TYR A 155 -18.43 -9.74 -5.48
CA TYR A 155 -17.38 -9.69 -6.51
C TYR A 155 -17.65 -8.58 -7.53
N PHE A 156 -18.89 -8.47 -8.03
CA PHE A 156 -19.32 -7.36 -8.89
C PHE A 156 -19.16 -6.00 -8.20
N GLN A 157 -19.59 -5.91 -6.95
CA GLN A 157 -19.50 -4.68 -6.17
C GLN A 157 -18.05 -4.19 -6.01
N VAL A 158 -17.12 -5.08 -5.71
CA VAL A 158 -15.70 -4.72 -5.52
C VAL A 158 -15.01 -4.46 -6.86
N THR A 159 -15.14 -5.37 -7.83
CA THR A 159 -14.33 -5.35 -9.06
C THR A 159 -14.98 -4.62 -10.23
N GLY A 160 -16.32 -4.62 -10.30
CA GLY A 160 -17.11 -4.04 -11.40
C GLY A 160 -17.17 -4.93 -12.64
N PHE A 161 -16.67 -6.15 -12.60
CA PHE A 161 -16.74 -7.08 -13.73
C PHE A 161 -18.02 -7.92 -13.66
N ILE A 162 -18.65 -8.15 -14.82
CA ILE A 162 -19.78 -9.09 -14.99
C ILE A 162 -19.33 -10.48 -15.45
N ASP A 163 -18.09 -10.60 -15.92
CA ASP A 163 -17.45 -11.86 -16.30
C ASP A 163 -16.14 -12.02 -15.52
N ARG A 164 -16.03 -13.10 -14.75
CA ARG A 164 -14.83 -13.46 -13.98
C ARG A 164 -13.62 -13.73 -14.88
N LYS A 165 -13.84 -14.24 -16.10
CA LYS A 165 -12.80 -14.67 -17.05
C LYS A 165 -12.42 -13.55 -18.02
N ALA A 166 -13.39 -12.91 -18.66
CA ALA A 166 -13.12 -11.99 -19.77
C ALA A 166 -12.81 -10.54 -19.39
N GLU A 167 -12.81 -10.17 -18.10
CA GLU A 167 -12.63 -8.78 -17.63
C GLU A 167 -13.61 -7.78 -18.26
N ILE A 168 -14.80 -8.25 -18.64
CA ILE A 168 -15.81 -7.40 -19.24
C ILE A 168 -16.41 -6.54 -18.14
N LYS A 169 -16.05 -5.26 -18.14
CA LYS A 169 -16.82 -4.24 -17.44
C LYS A 169 -18.09 -4.03 -18.26
N PRO A 170 -19.27 -4.19 -17.66
CA PRO A 170 -20.50 -3.92 -18.38
C PRO A 170 -20.56 -2.43 -18.73
N ASP A 171 -21.15 -2.12 -19.87
CA ASP A 171 -21.52 -0.74 -20.16
C ASP A 171 -22.56 -0.28 -19.12
N LEU A 172 -22.31 0.89 -18.53
CA LEU A 172 -23.19 1.44 -17.49
C LEU A 172 -24.58 1.73 -18.04
N ASP A 173 -24.67 2.13 -19.31
CA ASP A 173 -25.95 2.38 -19.97
C ASP A 173 -26.69 1.08 -20.28
N GLU A 174 -25.97 0.01 -20.60
CA GLU A 174 -26.54 -1.33 -20.76
C GLU A 174 -27.13 -1.85 -19.44
N LEU A 175 -26.41 -1.73 -18.32
CA LEU A 175 -26.95 -2.08 -17.00
C LEU A 175 -28.20 -1.27 -16.64
N ARG A 176 -28.20 0.05 -16.93
CA ARG A 176 -29.39 0.89 -16.72
C ARG A 176 -30.57 0.43 -17.56
N ASN A 177 -30.33 0.08 -18.82
CA ASN A 177 -31.37 -0.44 -19.70
C ASN A 177 -31.94 -1.75 -19.16
N LEU A 178 -31.09 -2.71 -18.78
CA LEU A 178 -31.51 -3.98 -18.18
C LEU A 178 -32.33 -3.77 -16.90
N LEU A 179 -31.94 -2.80 -16.07
CA LEU A 179 -32.67 -2.42 -14.85
C LEU A 179 -34.06 -1.84 -15.17
N ASN A 180 -34.15 -0.94 -16.15
CA ASN A 180 -35.42 -0.34 -16.57
C ASN A 180 -36.36 -1.40 -17.16
N GLU A 181 -35.86 -2.26 -18.04
CA GLU A 181 -36.60 -3.39 -18.60
C GLU A 181 -37.07 -4.36 -17.51
N THR A 182 -36.26 -4.56 -16.46
CA THR A 182 -36.64 -5.36 -15.29
C THR A 182 -37.76 -4.71 -14.48
N LYS A 183 -37.72 -3.38 -14.30
CA LYS A 183 -38.80 -2.61 -13.64
C LYS A 183 -40.11 -2.69 -14.44
N GLU A 184 -40.04 -2.57 -15.76
CA GLU A 184 -41.19 -2.75 -16.65
C GLU A 184 -41.74 -4.19 -16.59
N SER A 185 -40.86 -5.19 -16.58
CA SER A 185 -41.24 -6.60 -16.47
C SER A 185 -41.95 -6.91 -15.15
N LYS A 186 -41.53 -6.32 -14.02
CA LYS A 186 -42.23 -6.45 -12.73
C LYS A 186 -43.66 -5.90 -12.77
N SER A 187 -43.94 -4.90 -13.61
CA SER A 187 -45.31 -4.37 -13.80
C SER A 187 -46.21 -5.34 -14.58
N ASN A 188 -45.61 -6.20 -15.42
CA ASN A 188 -46.29 -7.20 -16.22
C ASN A 188 -46.06 -8.61 -15.65
N LYS A 189 -46.97 -9.09 -14.78
CA LYS A 189 -46.85 -10.33 -13.97
C LYS A 189 -46.42 -11.64 -14.70
N LYS A 190 -46.34 -11.64 -16.03
CA LYS A 190 -45.91 -12.78 -16.85
C LYS A 190 -44.49 -12.68 -17.41
N ALA A 191 -43.83 -11.52 -17.35
CA ALA A 191 -42.47 -11.34 -17.86
C ALA A 191 -41.42 -11.71 -16.79
N LYS A 192 -40.40 -12.48 -17.18
CA LYS A 192 -39.26 -12.76 -16.30
C LYS A 192 -38.36 -11.51 -16.23
N PRO A 193 -37.80 -11.18 -15.05
CA PRO A 193 -36.82 -10.10 -14.95
C PRO A 193 -35.57 -10.46 -15.76
N LYS A 194 -35.01 -9.49 -16.50
CA LYS A 194 -33.78 -9.69 -17.27
C LYS A 194 -32.52 -9.72 -16.40
N ILE A 195 -32.60 -9.09 -15.24
CA ILE A 195 -31.55 -9.12 -14.23
C ILE A 195 -32.14 -9.28 -12.83
N ALA A 196 -31.50 -10.10 -11.99
CA ALA A 196 -31.97 -10.38 -10.63
C ALA A 196 -30.80 -10.66 -9.67
N ILE A 197 -31.09 -10.57 -8.37
CA ILE A 197 -30.20 -11.08 -7.32
C ILE A 197 -30.68 -12.46 -6.93
N LYS A 198 -29.88 -13.47 -7.25
CA LYS A 198 -30.11 -14.88 -6.93
C LYS A 198 -29.53 -15.21 -5.56
N GLY A 199 -30.18 -16.16 -4.86
CA GLY A 199 -29.74 -16.64 -3.54
C GLY A 199 -30.24 -15.81 -2.35
N LEU A 200 -30.91 -14.68 -2.58
CA LEU A 200 -31.48 -13.87 -1.50
C LEU A 200 -32.75 -14.50 -0.93
N ASP A 201 -32.63 -15.17 0.22
CA ASP A 201 -33.77 -15.63 1.02
C ASP A 201 -33.92 -14.79 2.29
N ILE A 202 -34.78 -13.77 2.23
CA ILE A 202 -35.06 -12.85 3.35
C ILE A 202 -35.70 -13.53 4.57
N LYS A 203 -36.18 -14.78 4.44
CA LYS A 203 -36.75 -15.56 5.55
C LYS A 203 -35.72 -16.45 6.24
N ARG A 204 -34.55 -16.63 5.62
CA ARG A 204 -33.45 -17.40 6.20
C ARG A 204 -33.00 -16.75 7.51
N ASP A 205 -32.74 -17.62 8.50
CA ASP A 205 -32.10 -17.24 9.74
C ASP A 205 -30.61 -16.99 9.49
N ILE A 206 -30.18 -15.76 9.80
CA ILE A 206 -28.79 -15.30 9.59
C ILE A 206 -28.07 -15.06 10.93
N LEU A 207 -28.73 -15.27 12.06
CA LEU A 207 -28.16 -15.05 13.38
C LEU A 207 -27.84 -16.39 14.06
N GLY A 208 -26.57 -16.57 14.46
CA GLY A 208 -26.18 -17.65 15.36
C GLY A 208 -26.78 -17.46 16.75
N GLU A 209 -26.88 -18.52 17.56
CA GLU A 209 -27.37 -18.42 18.94
C GLU A 209 -26.55 -17.41 19.77
N GLN A 210 -25.23 -17.38 19.60
CA GLN A 210 -24.35 -16.41 20.27
C GLN A 210 -24.61 -14.97 19.80
N ALA A 211 -24.81 -14.75 18.50
CA ALA A 211 -25.12 -13.43 17.96
C ALA A 211 -26.51 -12.93 18.43
N LYS A 212 -27.51 -13.81 18.49
CA LYS A 212 -28.83 -13.50 19.05
C LYS A 212 -28.70 -13.08 20.50
N LYS A 213 -28.02 -13.91 21.30
CA LYS A 213 -27.78 -13.65 22.72
C LYS A 213 -27.08 -12.31 22.93
N ALA A 214 -26.00 -12.05 22.21
CA ALA A 214 -25.26 -10.80 22.27
C ALA A 214 -26.16 -9.59 21.99
N LEU A 215 -26.97 -9.62 20.91
CA LEU A 215 -27.88 -8.51 20.58
C LEU A 215 -28.98 -8.31 21.63
N THR A 216 -29.52 -9.39 22.19
CA THR A 216 -30.59 -9.31 23.19
C THR A 216 -30.11 -8.85 24.57
N GLU A 217 -28.86 -9.16 24.92
CA GLU A 217 -28.25 -8.82 26.21
C GLU A 217 -27.42 -7.53 26.17
N ALA A 218 -27.24 -6.93 24.98
CA ALA A 218 -26.46 -5.71 24.79
C ALA A 218 -26.99 -4.54 25.63
N ASP A 219 -26.08 -3.74 26.19
CA ASP A 219 -26.43 -2.44 26.76
C ASP A 219 -26.52 -1.36 25.69
N ALA A 220 -25.85 -1.56 24.55
CA ALA A 220 -25.83 -0.65 23.42
C ALA A 220 -25.52 -1.42 22.12
N ILE A 221 -26.13 -1.01 21.01
CA ILE A 221 -25.89 -1.59 19.68
C ILE A 221 -25.38 -0.49 18.74
N LEU A 222 -24.26 -0.76 18.09
CA LEU A 222 -23.67 0.11 17.08
C LEU A 222 -23.58 -0.64 15.76
N ILE A 223 -24.16 -0.08 14.70
CA ILE A 223 -23.97 -0.56 13.33
C ILE A 223 -22.98 0.36 12.63
N LEU A 224 -21.82 -0.18 12.28
CA LEU A 224 -20.81 0.51 11.49
C LEU A 224 -20.94 0.04 10.04
N ALA A 225 -21.64 0.83 9.22
CA ALA A 225 -21.94 0.46 7.85
C ALA A 225 -21.22 1.37 6.86
N SER A 226 -20.19 0.85 6.20
CA SER A 226 -19.49 1.52 5.08
C SER A 226 -19.93 0.98 3.74
N ASP A 227 -20.53 -0.20 3.73
CA ASP A 227 -21.11 -0.82 2.55
C ASP A 227 -22.65 -0.73 2.59
N PRO A 228 -23.27 0.19 1.83
CA PRO A 228 -24.71 0.38 1.85
C PRO A 228 -25.48 -0.80 1.23
N CYS A 229 -24.90 -1.53 0.28
CA CYS A 229 -25.54 -2.70 -0.34
C CYS A 229 -25.68 -3.83 0.68
N SER A 230 -24.60 -4.11 1.40
CA SER A 230 -24.59 -5.09 2.48
C SER A 230 -25.55 -4.73 3.59
N LEU A 231 -25.56 -3.46 3.99
CA LEU A 231 -26.50 -2.98 4.99
C LEU A 231 -27.94 -3.19 4.51
N GLY A 232 -28.24 -2.84 3.25
CA GLY A 232 -29.55 -3.08 2.65
C GLY A 232 -29.96 -4.55 2.69
N ILE A 233 -29.06 -5.46 2.29
CA ILE A 233 -29.29 -6.91 2.33
C ILE A 233 -29.55 -7.38 3.76
N LEU A 234 -28.70 -6.97 4.71
CA LEU A 234 -28.82 -7.32 6.12
C LEU A 234 -30.18 -6.87 6.70
N LEU A 235 -30.61 -5.66 6.40
CA LEU A 235 -31.89 -5.09 6.85
C LEU A 235 -33.12 -5.73 6.18
N LEU A 236 -32.96 -6.39 5.03
CA LEU A 236 -34.05 -7.15 4.42
C LEU A 236 -34.33 -8.47 5.17
N HIS A 237 -33.38 -8.98 5.95
CA HIS A 237 -33.59 -10.19 6.75
C HIS A 237 -34.49 -9.90 7.95
N LYS A 238 -35.68 -10.52 7.96
CA LYS A 238 -36.72 -10.26 8.97
C LYS A 238 -36.31 -10.65 10.38
N GLU A 239 -35.50 -11.68 10.51
CA GLU A 239 -35.04 -12.12 11.82
C GLU A 239 -34.08 -11.11 12.44
N PHE A 240 -33.09 -10.65 11.67
CA PHE A 240 -32.13 -9.65 12.12
C PHE A 240 -32.84 -8.38 12.63
N THR A 241 -33.71 -7.82 11.78
CA THR A 241 -34.48 -6.63 12.12
C THR A 241 -35.40 -6.83 13.33
N ARG A 242 -35.98 -8.02 13.48
CA ARG A 242 -36.79 -8.38 14.65
C ARG A 242 -35.95 -8.44 15.93
N VAL A 243 -34.79 -9.12 15.90
CA VAL A 243 -33.93 -9.29 17.08
C VAL A 243 -33.36 -7.95 17.56
N VAL A 244 -32.89 -7.10 16.63
CA VAL A 244 -32.40 -5.75 16.98
C VAL A 244 -33.52 -4.89 17.56
N ARG A 245 -34.72 -4.93 16.98
CA ARG A 245 -35.89 -4.18 17.49
C ARG A 245 -36.38 -4.67 18.85
N GLU A 246 -36.32 -5.97 19.10
CA GLU A 246 -36.70 -6.57 20.39
C GLU A 246 -35.64 -6.30 21.47
N SER A 247 -34.40 -5.97 21.06
CA SER A 247 -33.40 -5.44 21.98
C SER A 247 -33.89 -4.11 22.55
N LYS A 248 -33.78 -3.95 23.87
CA LYS A 248 -34.09 -2.69 24.55
C LYS A 248 -32.91 -1.72 24.54
N ALA A 249 -31.79 -2.13 23.93
CA ALA A 249 -30.57 -1.36 23.87
C ALA A 249 -30.73 -0.15 22.94
N PRO A 250 -30.24 1.04 23.31
CA PRO A 250 -30.08 2.14 22.37
C PRO A 250 -29.21 1.70 21.19
N SER A 251 -29.69 2.03 20.00
CA SER A 251 -29.12 1.57 18.73
C SER A 251 -28.70 2.75 17.87
N THR A 252 -27.45 2.74 17.39
CA THR A 252 -26.89 3.79 16.55
C THR A 252 -26.38 3.20 15.24
N LEU A 253 -26.70 3.85 14.11
CA LEU A 253 -26.11 3.54 12.81
C LEU A 253 -25.16 4.68 12.41
N VAL A 254 -23.93 4.32 12.09
CA VAL A 254 -22.93 5.21 11.49
C VAL A 254 -22.80 4.82 10.02
N CYS A 255 -23.17 5.74 9.13
CA CYS A 255 -23.15 5.48 7.68
C CYS A 255 -22.50 6.66 6.93
N PRO A 256 -21.28 6.50 6.37
CA PRO A 256 -20.66 7.47 5.48
C PRO A 256 -21.17 7.19 4.08
N ILE A 257 -22.07 8.02 3.57
CA ILE A 257 -22.76 7.68 2.33
C ILE A 257 -22.30 8.54 1.16
N LYS A 258 -21.47 7.94 0.31
CA LYS A 258 -21.38 8.28 -1.10
C LYS A 258 -21.64 7.01 -1.90
N PHE A 259 -22.78 6.92 -2.57
CA PHE A 259 -23.09 5.73 -3.36
C PHE A 259 -22.38 5.78 -4.72
N SER A 260 -21.51 4.82 -4.97
CA SER A 260 -21.03 4.54 -6.33
C SER A 260 -22.18 4.09 -7.23
N PHE A 261 -22.05 4.25 -8.54
CA PHE A 261 -23.06 3.76 -9.50
C PHE A 261 -23.43 2.28 -9.26
N ARG A 262 -22.43 1.43 -8.97
CA ARG A 262 -22.64 0.00 -8.73
C ARG A 262 -23.54 -0.24 -7.52
N GLU A 263 -23.33 0.53 -6.45
CA GLU A 263 -24.15 0.42 -5.25
C GLU A 263 -25.56 0.94 -5.49
N GLN A 264 -25.69 2.06 -6.20
CA GLN A 264 -27.01 2.58 -6.59
C GLN A 264 -27.79 1.52 -7.39
N PHE A 265 -27.13 0.89 -8.36
CA PHE A 265 -27.70 -0.16 -9.18
C PHE A 265 -28.15 -1.39 -8.36
N ILE A 266 -27.31 -1.88 -7.45
CA ILE A 266 -27.64 -3.04 -6.59
C ILE A 266 -28.80 -2.71 -5.65
N LEU A 267 -28.79 -1.53 -5.02
CA LEU A 267 -29.88 -1.08 -4.15
C LEU A 267 -31.20 -0.98 -4.90
N GLU A 268 -31.19 -0.43 -6.12
CA GLU A 268 -32.39 -0.37 -6.96
C GLU A 268 -32.90 -1.76 -7.35
N LEU A 269 -32.03 -2.74 -7.62
CA LEU A 269 -32.43 -4.13 -7.85
C LEU A 269 -33.13 -4.73 -6.62
N LEU A 270 -32.62 -4.42 -5.42
CA LEU A 270 -33.24 -4.77 -4.14
C LEU A 270 -34.51 -3.96 -3.85
N SER A 271 -34.90 -3.05 -4.75
CA SER A 271 -36.04 -2.14 -4.58
C SER A 271 -35.88 -1.19 -3.39
N ILE A 272 -34.63 -0.83 -3.09
CA ILE A 272 -34.23 0.15 -2.07
C ILE A 272 -33.83 1.43 -2.80
N LYS A 273 -34.34 2.58 -2.33
CA LYS A 273 -33.96 3.87 -2.92
C LYS A 273 -32.49 4.17 -2.58
N PRO A 274 -31.62 4.44 -3.56
CA PRO A 274 -30.18 4.64 -3.33
C PRO A 274 -29.88 6.05 -2.79
N SER A 275 -30.33 6.30 -1.56
CA SER A 275 -30.20 7.57 -0.84
C SER A 275 -30.12 7.27 0.66
N LEU A 276 -29.56 8.18 1.46
CA LEU A 276 -29.55 8.04 2.91
C LEU A 276 -30.97 7.92 3.48
N ILE A 277 -31.92 8.71 2.97
CA ILE A 277 -33.36 8.55 3.28
C ILE A 277 -33.87 7.14 2.98
N GLY A 278 -33.50 6.55 1.84
CA GLY A 278 -33.95 5.20 1.47
C GLY A 278 -33.42 4.11 2.39
N ILE A 279 -32.19 4.25 2.89
CA ILE A 279 -31.63 3.37 3.93
C ILE A 279 -32.32 3.63 5.28
N ALA A 280 -32.53 4.90 5.65
CA ALA A 280 -33.21 5.26 6.88
C ALA A 280 -34.64 4.69 6.95
N GLU A 281 -35.37 4.67 5.84
CA GLU A 281 -36.69 4.03 5.75
C GLU A 281 -36.66 2.54 6.14
N LEU A 282 -35.59 1.81 5.79
CA LEU A 282 -35.42 0.41 6.19
C LEU A 282 -35.09 0.25 7.68
N CYS A 283 -34.36 1.22 8.24
CA CYS A 283 -33.94 1.24 9.65
C CYS A 283 -35.02 1.77 10.59
N SER A 284 -36.16 2.24 10.08
CA SER A 284 -37.23 2.85 10.88
C SER A 284 -37.75 1.88 11.94
N GLY A 285 -37.69 2.30 13.21
CA GLY A 285 -38.07 1.47 14.35
C GLY A 285 -37.13 0.28 14.60
N ILE A 286 -35.89 0.37 14.12
CA ILE A 286 -34.78 -0.54 14.41
C ILE A 286 -33.62 0.25 15.00
N ILE A 287 -33.37 1.45 14.48
CA ILE A 287 -32.29 2.34 14.88
C ILE A 287 -32.84 3.60 15.55
N ASP A 288 -32.29 3.98 16.69
CA ASP A 288 -32.66 5.20 17.42
C ASP A 288 -31.89 6.44 16.93
N HIS A 289 -30.58 6.27 16.68
CA HIS A 289 -29.67 7.33 16.32
C HIS A 289 -29.03 7.12 14.95
N LEU A 290 -28.99 8.17 14.14
CA LEU A 290 -28.26 8.19 12.87
C LEU A 290 -27.09 9.16 12.97
N VAL A 291 -25.88 8.70 12.73
CA VAL A 291 -24.70 9.57 12.58
C VAL A 291 -24.46 9.81 11.11
N VAL A 292 -24.56 11.08 10.70
CA VAL A 292 -24.50 11.48 9.29
C VAL A 292 -23.42 12.54 9.08
N GLY A 293 -22.86 12.55 7.87
CA GLY A 293 -21.80 13.48 7.49
C GLY A 293 -22.30 14.92 7.24
N PRO A 294 -21.40 15.91 7.22
CA PRO A 294 -21.73 17.29 6.85
C PRO A 294 -22.35 17.40 5.44
N ASP A 295 -21.92 16.54 4.51
CA ASP A 295 -22.41 16.48 3.13
C ASP A 295 -23.92 16.17 3.08
N ASP A 296 -24.46 15.47 4.08
CA ASP A 296 -25.87 15.05 4.17
C ASP A 296 -26.74 16.01 4.99
N ALA A 297 -26.21 17.19 5.36
CA ALA A 297 -26.90 18.16 6.23
C ALA A 297 -28.30 18.54 5.71
N SER A 298 -28.49 18.53 4.39
CA SER A 298 -29.78 18.83 3.75
C SER A 298 -30.88 17.80 4.04
N GLU A 299 -30.52 16.54 4.33
CA GLU A 299 -31.46 15.45 4.60
C GLU A 299 -31.86 15.34 6.08
N VAL A 300 -31.10 15.96 6.99
CA VAL A 300 -31.28 15.89 8.46
C VAL A 300 -32.70 16.21 8.90
N LYS A 301 -33.31 17.25 8.31
CA LYS A 301 -34.68 17.64 8.66
C LYS A 301 -35.66 16.52 8.34
N THR A 302 -35.52 15.89 7.18
CA THR A 302 -36.36 14.78 6.73
C THR A 302 -36.17 13.56 7.63
N LEU A 303 -34.93 13.21 7.96
CA LEU A 303 -34.60 12.10 8.86
C LEU A 303 -35.20 12.30 10.26
N ARG A 304 -35.12 13.52 10.81
CA ARG A 304 -35.76 13.85 12.10
C ARG A 304 -37.29 13.75 12.03
N THR A 305 -37.90 14.14 10.92
CA THR A 305 -39.36 13.96 10.75
C THR A 305 -39.79 12.49 10.62
N GLN A 306 -38.88 11.59 10.24
CA GLN A 306 -39.08 10.15 10.23
C GLN A 306 -38.86 9.51 11.62
N GLY A 307 -38.49 10.30 12.64
CA GLY A 307 -38.36 9.84 14.02
C GLY A 307 -36.93 9.53 14.48
N PHE A 308 -35.92 9.78 13.65
CA PHE A 308 -34.52 9.53 14.02
C PHE A 308 -33.90 10.66 14.83
N ASN A 309 -33.08 10.29 15.81
CA ASN A 309 -32.18 11.23 16.48
C ASN A 309 -30.89 11.36 15.65
N VAL A 310 -30.84 12.42 14.83
CA VAL A 310 -29.71 12.65 13.91
C VAL A 310 -28.57 13.41 14.59
N LEU A 311 -27.39 12.78 14.64
CA LEU A 311 -26.11 13.32 15.06
C LEU A 311 -25.30 13.70 13.82
N MET A 312 -24.86 14.95 13.75
CA MET A 312 -24.02 15.45 12.67
C MET A 312 -22.56 15.33 13.11
N GLU A 313 -21.76 14.54 12.40
CA GLU A 313 -20.32 14.43 12.66
C GLU A 313 -19.54 14.31 11.36
N ASP A 314 -18.33 14.88 11.34
CA ASP A 314 -17.42 14.72 10.21
C ASP A 314 -16.82 13.32 10.22
N LEU A 315 -17.50 12.39 9.53
CA LEU A 315 -17.12 10.98 9.45
C LEU A 315 -15.69 10.77 8.91
N THR A 316 -15.13 11.74 8.18
CA THR A 316 -13.75 11.69 7.69
C THR A 316 -12.72 12.03 8.78
N LYS A 317 -13.14 12.74 9.83
CA LYS A 317 -12.35 13.15 11.01
C LYS A 317 -12.66 12.34 12.26
N ILE A 318 -13.52 11.32 12.18
CA ILE A 318 -13.85 10.40 13.29
C ILE A 318 -12.64 9.57 13.79
N LYS A 319 -11.45 9.76 13.19
CA LYS A 319 -10.18 9.26 13.73
C LYS A 319 -9.84 9.85 15.11
N ASP A 320 -10.40 11.00 15.48
CA ASP A 320 -10.09 11.68 16.74
C ASP A 320 -11.02 11.24 17.88
N ALA A 321 -10.52 11.28 19.13
CA ALA A 321 -11.25 10.92 20.36
C ALA A 321 -12.61 11.64 20.53
N GLN A 322 -12.78 12.78 19.87
CA GLN A 322 -14.02 13.56 19.87
C GLN A 322 -15.17 12.86 19.13
N GLY A 323 -14.91 12.24 17.98
CA GLY A 323 -15.94 11.51 17.21
C GLY A 323 -16.44 10.27 17.94
N LEU A 324 -15.52 9.52 18.56
CA LEU A 324 -15.84 8.40 19.45
C LEU A 324 -16.72 8.86 20.63
N SER A 325 -16.39 9.99 21.26
CA SER A 325 -17.19 10.55 22.36
C SER A 325 -18.64 10.86 21.94
N THR A 326 -18.86 11.42 20.75
CA THR A 326 -20.21 11.72 20.27
C THR A 326 -21.03 10.45 20.05
N ILE A 327 -20.44 9.41 19.44
CA ILE A 327 -21.10 8.13 19.21
C ILE A 327 -21.46 7.46 20.55
N LEU A 328 -20.51 7.40 21.48
CA LEU A 328 -20.73 6.82 22.81
C LEU A 328 -21.82 7.56 23.60
N LYS A 329 -21.87 8.90 23.51
CA LYS A 329 -22.96 9.70 24.09
C LYS A 329 -24.32 9.37 23.47
N GLY A 330 -24.37 9.20 22.15
CA GLY A 330 -25.57 8.74 21.44
C GLY A 330 -26.07 7.39 21.95
N LEU A 331 -25.15 6.51 22.33
CA LEU A 331 -25.44 5.19 22.92
C LEU A 331 -25.69 5.22 24.44
N GLY A 332 -25.66 6.39 25.09
CA GLY A 332 -25.83 6.49 26.55
C GLY A 332 -24.65 5.91 27.37
N ILE A 333 -23.48 5.78 26.75
CA ILE A 333 -22.25 5.33 27.39
C ILE A 333 -21.44 6.58 27.81
N SER A 334 -21.17 6.71 29.11
CA SER A 334 -20.31 7.78 29.62
C SER A 334 -18.85 7.35 29.51
N LEU A 335 -17.97 8.25 29.07
CA LEU A 335 -16.51 8.02 29.10
C LEU A 335 -15.99 7.74 30.52
N ASN A 336 -16.71 8.22 31.56
CA ASN A 336 -16.37 7.96 32.96
C ASN A 336 -16.72 6.52 33.41
N ASP A 337 -17.54 5.80 32.65
CA ASP A 337 -17.88 4.39 32.92
C ASP A 337 -16.82 3.43 32.33
N ILE A 338 -15.80 3.98 31.65
CA ILE A 338 -14.73 3.22 31.01
C ILE A 338 -13.59 3.06 32.03
N SER A 339 -13.48 1.87 32.63
CA SER A 339 -12.33 1.54 33.46
C SER A 339 -11.10 1.36 32.57
N VAL A 340 -10.22 2.36 32.54
CA VAL A 340 -8.88 2.18 31.97
C VAL A 340 -8.09 1.32 32.95
N GLU A 341 -8.15 -0.01 32.78
CA GLU A 341 -7.14 -0.89 33.38
C GLU A 341 -5.79 -0.47 32.79
N SER A 342 -4.93 0.10 33.62
CA SER A 342 -3.58 0.48 33.21
C SER A 342 -2.88 -0.72 32.59
N GLU A 343 -2.38 -0.57 31.37
CA GLU A 343 -1.64 -1.59 30.63
C GLU A 343 -0.56 -2.23 31.51
N ASP A 344 -0.83 -3.46 31.96
CA ASP A 344 0.24 -4.38 32.29
C ASP A 344 0.87 -4.74 30.94
N GLN A 345 2.10 -4.26 30.69
CA GLN A 345 2.86 -4.57 29.48
C GLN A 345 3.08 -6.09 29.41
N GLY A 346 2.11 -6.80 28.85
CA GLY A 346 2.19 -8.21 28.54
C GLY A 346 3.36 -8.41 27.59
N LYS A 347 4.28 -9.31 27.95
CA LYS A 347 5.34 -9.77 27.06
C LYS A 347 4.72 -10.16 25.71
N LYS A 348 5.05 -9.42 24.64
CA LYS A 348 4.81 -9.87 23.25
C LYS A 348 5.37 -11.30 23.13
N ARG A 349 4.49 -12.28 22.87
CA ARG A 349 4.89 -13.66 22.59
C ARG A 349 5.45 -13.75 21.17
N SER A 350 6.40 -14.66 20.93
CA SER A 350 7.06 -14.76 19.62
C SER A 350 6.08 -15.23 18.54
N LEU A 351 6.32 -14.79 17.30
CA LEU A 351 5.55 -15.19 16.11
C LEU A 351 5.55 -16.71 15.92
N GLU A 352 6.64 -17.38 16.36
CA GLU A 352 6.82 -18.82 16.32
C GLU A 352 5.80 -19.56 17.20
N GLU A 353 5.49 -19.05 18.40
CA GLU A 353 4.50 -19.66 19.30
C GLU A 353 3.08 -19.59 18.70
N LEU A 354 2.76 -18.49 18.01
CA LEU A 354 1.49 -18.35 17.28
C LEU A 354 1.43 -19.38 16.16
N VAL A 355 2.40 -19.39 15.24
CA VAL A 355 2.46 -20.34 14.12
C VAL A 355 2.39 -21.79 14.63
N THR A 356 3.08 -22.12 15.72
CA THR A 356 3.06 -23.46 16.32
C THR A 356 1.68 -23.83 16.85
N LYS A 357 1.04 -22.97 17.67
CA LYS A 357 -0.34 -23.21 18.15
C LYS A 357 -1.34 -23.34 17.01
N LEU A 358 -1.18 -22.52 15.97
CA LEU A 358 -2.04 -22.55 14.79
C LEU A 358 -1.89 -23.87 14.02
N THR A 359 -0.66 -24.37 13.88
CA THR A 359 -0.35 -25.63 13.20
C THR A 359 -0.88 -26.85 13.96
N TYR A 360 -0.81 -26.85 15.29
CA TYR A 360 -1.32 -27.94 16.14
C TYR A 360 -2.86 -28.00 16.20
N SER A 361 -3.57 -26.91 15.88
CA SER A 361 -5.05 -26.91 15.83
C SER A 361 -5.63 -27.57 14.58
N THR A 362 -4.83 -27.70 13.52
CA THR A 362 -5.23 -28.19 12.19
C THR A 362 -4.85 -29.64 11.91
N THR A 363 -3.95 -30.25 12.70
CA THR A 363 -3.49 -31.62 12.47
C THR A 363 -4.25 -32.64 13.32
N ASP A 364 -5.46 -32.96 12.88
CA ASP A 364 -6.12 -34.23 13.19
C ASP A 364 -6.74 -34.79 11.89
N ASN A 365 -5.90 -34.92 10.86
CA ASN A 365 -5.83 -36.02 9.89
C ASN A 365 -5.00 -35.64 8.66
N SER A 366 -3.96 -36.45 8.41
CA SER A 366 -3.18 -36.60 7.16
C SER A 366 -2.50 -35.35 6.58
N THR A 367 -1.19 -35.22 6.78
CA THR A 367 -0.19 -35.15 5.69
C THR A 367 1.24 -35.13 6.26
N SER A 368 2.09 -36.03 5.75
CA SER A 368 3.50 -36.22 6.13
C SER A 368 4.44 -35.11 5.64
N ASP A 369 3.94 -34.19 4.82
CA ASP A 369 4.80 -33.29 4.04
C ASP A 369 5.08 -31.94 4.74
N ILE A 370 4.49 -31.71 5.93
CA ILE A 370 4.69 -30.49 6.74
C ILE A 370 5.82 -30.68 7.76
N VAL A 371 6.12 -31.92 8.17
CA VAL A 371 7.14 -32.21 9.21
C VAL A 371 8.55 -31.86 8.71
N ASP A 372 8.83 -32.08 7.42
CA ASP A 372 10.15 -31.80 6.83
C ASP A 372 10.44 -30.28 6.71
N ILE A 373 9.41 -29.42 6.71
CA ILE A 373 9.55 -27.95 6.62
C ILE A 373 9.78 -27.32 8.00
N VAL A 374 9.28 -27.95 9.07
CA VAL A 374 9.43 -27.46 10.45
C VAL A 374 10.82 -27.78 11.02
N GLU A 375 11.40 -28.94 10.69
CA GLU A 375 12.78 -29.29 11.10
C GLU A 375 13.84 -28.34 10.50
N GLU A 376 13.59 -27.78 9.31
CA GLU A 376 14.48 -26.81 8.67
C GLU A 376 14.40 -25.40 9.29
N ALA A 377 13.26 -25.05 9.91
CA ALA A 377 13.05 -23.79 10.61
C ALA A 377 13.56 -23.82 12.07
N GLU A 378 13.43 -24.95 12.77
CA GLU A 378 13.94 -25.10 14.15
C GLU A 378 15.48 -25.02 14.20
N THR A 379 16.16 -25.53 13.17
CA THR A 379 17.63 -25.48 13.08
C THR A 379 18.18 -24.07 12.80
N THR A 380 17.37 -23.14 12.29
CA THR A 380 17.79 -21.75 12.07
C THR A 380 17.60 -20.85 13.31
N VAL A 381 16.67 -21.20 14.21
CA VAL A 381 16.31 -20.38 15.39
C VAL A 381 17.16 -20.71 16.62
N GLU A 382 17.62 -21.95 16.78
CA GLU A 382 18.51 -22.34 17.90
C GLU A 382 19.86 -21.59 17.92
N LEU A 383 20.28 -20.99 16.79
CA LEU A 383 21.53 -20.25 16.68
C LEU A 383 21.46 -18.79 17.17
N ALA A 384 20.27 -18.24 17.47
CA ALA A 384 20.10 -16.80 17.78
C ALA A 384 19.70 -16.49 19.24
N GLY A 385 19.28 -17.47 20.03
CA GLY A 385 18.58 -17.22 21.31
C GLY A 385 19.37 -17.56 22.56
N ASN A 386 20.43 -16.82 22.92
CA ASN A 386 20.99 -16.89 24.28
C ASN A 386 21.57 -15.54 24.74
N GLN A 387 20.74 -14.74 25.43
CA GLN A 387 21.03 -14.11 26.73
C GLN A 387 19.99 -13.03 27.06
N VAL A 388 19.17 -13.26 28.08
CA VAL A 388 18.32 -12.25 28.73
C VAL A 388 18.85 -12.04 30.15
N THR A 389 19.16 -10.81 30.54
CA THR A 389 19.25 -10.45 31.96
C THR A 389 18.58 -9.10 32.26
N ARG A 390 17.62 -9.17 33.20
CA ARG A 390 16.84 -8.06 33.78
C ARG A 390 17.72 -7.08 34.55
N GLN A 391 17.50 -5.76 34.42
CA GLN A 391 17.72 -4.80 35.52
C GLN A 391 16.73 -3.61 35.52
N LYS A 392 16.50 -3.07 36.72
CA LYS A 392 15.45 -2.14 37.20
C LYS A 392 15.91 -0.68 37.29
N LYS A 393 14.99 0.27 36.96
CA LYS A 393 14.78 1.67 37.49
C LYS A 393 15.99 2.65 37.39
N PRO A 394 15.87 4.00 37.56
CA PRO A 394 14.77 4.86 38.04
C PRO A 394 14.50 6.17 37.23
N LYS A 395 13.46 6.93 37.64
CA LYS A 395 13.18 8.35 37.25
C LYS A 395 14.14 9.33 37.96
N PRO A 396 14.52 10.45 37.33
CA PRO A 396 14.17 11.79 37.87
C PRO A 396 13.84 12.82 36.75
N VAL A 397 12.72 13.56 36.78
CA VAL A 397 12.47 14.91 37.34
C VAL A 397 13.63 15.93 37.21
N ILE A 398 13.37 17.05 36.49
CA ILE A 398 13.52 18.48 36.91
C ILE A 398 14.05 19.44 35.81
N LYS A 399 13.17 20.39 35.45
CA LYS A 399 13.27 21.84 35.13
C LYS A 399 13.88 22.37 33.82
N LEU A 400 13.00 23.12 33.15
CA LEU A 400 13.21 24.21 32.20
C LEU A 400 14.05 25.35 32.79
N GLN A 401 14.91 25.94 31.95
CA GLN A 401 15.30 27.35 32.02
C GLN A 401 15.50 27.92 30.60
N ASP A 402 14.93 29.11 30.40
CA ASP A 402 15.00 29.97 29.22
C ASP A 402 16.41 30.48 28.91
N THR A 403 16.68 30.82 27.64
CA THR A 403 17.42 32.02 27.19
C THR A 403 17.51 32.01 25.65
N GLU A 404 16.83 32.94 24.98
CA GLU A 404 17.31 34.25 24.49
C GLU A 404 17.77 34.22 23.02
N THR A 405 16.98 34.93 22.21
CA THR A 405 17.16 35.31 20.81
C THR A 405 18.41 36.14 20.55
N ARG A 406 19.14 35.85 19.46
CA ARG A 406 20.07 36.79 18.82
C ARG A 406 19.87 36.80 17.29
N ASN A 407 19.51 37.97 16.78
CA ASN A 407 19.55 38.34 15.37
C ASN A 407 21.00 38.64 14.94
N TYR A 408 21.36 38.29 13.71
CA TYR A 408 22.39 38.97 12.93
C TYR A 408 21.99 39.00 11.45
N ASP A 409 21.91 40.22 10.92
CA ASP A 409 21.90 40.55 9.49
C ASP A 409 23.26 40.23 8.86
N PHE A 410 23.30 39.78 7.60
CA PHE A 410 24.39 40.12 6.67
C PHE A 410 23.94 40.01 5.20
N GLU A 411 24.53 40.93 4.42
CA GLU A 411 24.22 41.37 3.06
C GLU A 411 24.68 40.39 1.96
N ASP A 412 23.93 40.37 0.85
CA ASP A 412 24.24 39.71 -0.43
C ASP A 412 25.51 40.26 -1.11
N PRO A 413 26.29 39.39 -1.79
CA PRO A 413 27.00 39.79 -3.00
C PRO A 413 26.53 38.96 -4.22
N GLU A 414 25.94 39.66 -5.19
CA GLU A 414 25.71 39.13 -6.55
C GLU A 414 27.03 38.69 -7.20
N LEU A 415 27.12 37.43 -7.63
CA LEU A 415 28.21 36.91 -8.45
C LEU A 415 27.69 36.68 -9.88
N VAL A 416 28.06 37.56 -10.80
CA VAL A 416 27.79 37.44 -12.24
C VAL A 416 28.92 36.61 -12.87
N LEU A 417 28.59 35.41 -13.37
CA LEU A 417 29.52 34.55 -14.10
C LEU A 417 29.64 34.97 -15.57
N THR A 418 30.86 35.26 -16.03
CA THR A 418 31.19 35.68 -17.39
C THR A 418 31.29 34.51 -18.37
N GLN A 419 31.02 34.79 -19.64
CA GLN A 419 30.83 33.83 -20.73
C GLN A 419 32.06 32.94 -21.03
N GLU A 420 33.27 33.38 -20.68
CA GLU A 420 34.50 32.57 -20.72
C GLU A 420 34.46 31.36 -19.77
N MET A 421 33.88 31.49 -18.57
CA MET A 421 33.78 30.36 -17.63
C MET A 421 32.81 29.27 -18.09
N ILE A 422 31.92 29.58 -19.05
CA ILE A 422 31.00 28.60 -19.65
C ILE A 422 31.70 27.84 -20.78
N GLU A 423 32.61 28.48 -21.52
CA GLU A 423 33.35 27.82 -22.60
C GLU A 423 34.44 26.89 -22.04
N THR A 424 35.12 27.26 -20.96
CA THR A 424 36.12 26.38 -20.30
C THR A 424 35.47 25.11 -19.71
N LEU A 425 34.26 25.20 -19.16
CA LEU A 425 33.53 24.04 -18.64
C LEU A 425 32.99 23.11 -19.73
N MET A 426 32.80 23.61 -20.95
CA MET A 426 32.31 22.81 -22.09
C MET A 426 33.44 22.08 -22.82
N GLU A 427 34.67 22.58 -22.75
CA GLU A 427 35.85 21.95 -23.34
C GLU A 427 36.39 20.79 -22.45
N GLU A 428 36.36 20.93 -21.12
CA GLU A 428 36.71 19.87 -20.16
C GLU A 428 35.74 18.67 -20.15
N LEU A 429 34.52 18.82 -20.66
CA LEU A 429 33.53 17.73 -20.72
C LEU A 429 33.61 16.89 -22.01
N THR A 430 34.54 17.19 -22.92
CA THR A 430 34.69 16.48 -24.21
C THR A 430 35.98 15.66 -24.38
N GLU A 431 36.93 15.69 -23.43
CA GLU A 431 38.24 15.05 -23.63
C GLU A 431 38.55 13.75 -22.88
N ASP A 432 37.70 13.25 -21.98
CA ASP A 432 37.97 11.96 -21.31
C ASP A 432 37.16 10.78 -21.90
N PHE A 433 37.63 10.29 -23.05
CA PHE A 433 37.59 8.86 -23.39
C PHE A 433 38.72 8.50 -24.38
N THR A 434 39.97 8.70 -23.98
CA THR A 434 41.07 7.89 -24.53
C THR A 434 41.12 6.56 -23.77
N PRO A 435 40.94 5.40 -24.43
CA PRO A 435 41.13 4.11 -23.79
C PRO A 435 42.62 3.92 -23.46
N PRO A 436 42.96 3.25 -22.36
CA PRO A 436 44.34 3.07 -21.94
C PRO A 436 45.13 2.22 -22.95
N ASP A 437 46.38 2.63 -23.19
CA ASP A 437 47.36 1.92 -24.01
C ASP A 437 47.57 0.48 -23.53
N ASP A 438 47.09 -0.46 -24.32
CA ASP A 438 47.40 -1.88 -24.21
C ASP A 438 48.78 -2.15 -24.83
N LYS A 439 49.77 -2.48 -23.99
CA LYS A 439 50.95 -3.23 -24.43
C LYS A 439 50.96 -4.58 -23.72
N LEU A 440 50.33 -5.59 -24.33
CA LEU A 440 50.93 -6.91 -24.61
C LEU A 440 49.90 -7.86 -25.27
N SER A 441 49.99 -7.95 -26.60
CA SER A 441 49.86 -9.17 -27.41
C SER A 441 48.83 -10.23 -26.98
N THR A 442 47.73 -10.37 -27.72
CA THR A 442 47.55 -11.50 -28.67
C THR A 442 46.28 -11.35 -29.52
N THR A 443 46.50 -11.29 -30.84
CA THR A 443 45.56 -11.54 -31.96
C THR A 443 44.34 -10.62 -32.15
N PRO A 444 44.22 -9.92 -33.29
CA PRO A 444 43.05 -9.12 -33.61
C PRO A 444 41.89 -10.03 -34.00
N ALA A 445 40.84 -10.08 -33.18
CA ALA A 445 39.53 -10.43 -33.69
C ALA A 445 39.00 -9.22 -34.45
N GLU A 446 38.99 -9.30 -35.78
CA GLU A 446 38.21 -8.38 -36.61
C GLU A 446 36.79 -8.31 -36.05
N LYS A 447 36.40 -7.14 -35.51
CA LYS A 447 34.97 -6.78 -35.44
C LYS A 447 34.54 -6.49 -36.87
N THR A 448 34.23 -7.56 -37.60
CA THR A 448 33.52 -7.44 -38.88
C THR A 448 32.13 -6.92 -38.54
N GLU A 449 31.89 -5.62 -38.72
CA GLU A 449 30.52 -5.15 -38.94
C GLU A 449 30.02 -5.84 -40.21
N GLU A 450 29.16 -6.83 -40.02
CA GLU A 450 28.58 -7.61 -41.10
C GLU A 450 27.77 -6.63 -41.97
N LYS A 451 28.31 -6.30 -43.16
CA LYS A 451 27.58 -5.53 -44.16
C LYS A 451 26.31 -6.31 -44.52
N ILE A 452 25.17 -5.78 -44.08
CA ILE A 452 23.87 -6.42 -44.26
C ILE A 452 23.55 -6.47 -45.75
N THR A 453 23.33 -7.67 -46.29
CA THR A 453 22.69 -7.84 -47.59
C THR A 453 21.19 -7.58 -47.45
N GLU A 454 20.54 -7.02 -48.47
CA GLU A 454 19.07 -6.78 -48.47
C GLU A 454 18.30 -8.07 -48.11
N GLU A 455 18.77 -9.24 -48.58
CA GLU A 455 18.22 -10.56 -48.24
C GLU A 455 18.25 -10.88 -46.72
N SER A 456 19.25 -10.40 -45.98
CA SER A 456 19.37 -10.63 -44.53
C SER A 456 18.39 -9.76 -43.72
N GLN A 457 18.11 -8.54 -44.22
CA GLN A 457 17.07 -7.66 -43.66
C GLN A 457 15.66 -8.17 -43.93
N GLU A 458 15.39 -8.68 -45.13
CA GLU A 458 14.11 -9.31 -45.47
C GLU A 458 13.86 -10.57 -44.62
N ALA A 459 14.85 -11.46 -44.50
CA ALA A 459 14.74 -12.66 -43.67
C ALA A 459 14.56 -12.33 -42.17
N PHE A 460 15.17 -11.24 -41.68
CA PHE A 460 14.95 -10.79 -40.30
C PHE A 460 13.56 -10.19 -40.09
N THR A 461 13.08 -9.42 -41.06
CA THR A 461 11.72 -8.86 -41.07
C THR A 461 10.68 -9.99 -41.02
N GLU A 462 10.85 -11.00 -41.88
CA GLU A 462 10.01 -12.20 -41.91
C GLU A 462 10.09 -12.97 -40.58
N THR A 463 11.26 -13.05 -39.94
CA THR A 463 11.41 -13.67 -38.61
C THR A 463 10.59 -12.95 -37.53
N ILE A 464 10.57 -11.61 -37.53
CA ILE A 464 9.76 -10.83 -36.59
C ILE A 464 8.27 -10.95 -36.92
N GLU A 465 7.88 -10.94 -38.19
CA GLU A 465 6.47 -11.09 -38.58
C GLU A 465 5.93 -12.48 -38.23
N ASN A 466 6.72 -13.53 -38.44
CA ASN A 466 6.41 -14.88 -38.00
C ASN A 466 6.32 -14.95 -36.47
N PHE A 467 7.27 -14.35 -35.73
CA PHE A 467 7.19 -14.28 -34.28
C PHE A 467 5.89 -13.64 -33.77
N LEU A 468 5.39 -12.62 -34.46
CA LEU A 468 4.14 -11.94 -34.11
C LEU A 468 2.88 -12.70 -34.54
N SER A 469 2.95 -13.60 -35.53
CA SER A 469 1.80 -14.33 -36.09
C SER A 469 1.57 -15.73 -35.51
N PHE A 470 2.52 -16.32 -34.79
CA PHE A 470 2.46 -17.71 -34.33
C PHE A 470 1.64 -17.90 -33.04
N GLU A 471 0.65 -18.82 -33.04
CA GLU A 471 -0.21 -19.15 -31.87
C GLU A 471 0.32 -20.29 -30.98
N GLU A 472 1.27 -21.12 -31.44
CA GLU A 472 1.78 -22.28 -30.67
C GLU A 472 3.09 -21.96 -29.91
N SER A 473 3.15 -22.33 -28.62
CA SER A 473 4.22 -21.96 -27.68
C SER A 473 5.56 -22.68 -27.88
N SER A 474 5.59 -23.82 -28.59
CA SER A 474 6.77 -24.70 -28.67
C SER A 474 7.93 -24.17 -29.52
N ASN A 475 7.68 -23.25 -30.46
CA ASN A 475 8.72 -22.63 -31.30
C ASN A 475 9.10 -21.19 -30.89
N ARG A 476 8.39 -20.58 -29.92
CA ARG A 476 8.61 -19.17 -29.59
C ARG A 476 9.94 -18.91 -28.89
N THR A 477 10.37 -19.77 -27.98
CA THR A 477 11.65 -19.63 -27.27
C THR A 477 12.83 -19.62 -28.23
N GLU A 478 12.82 -20.47 -29.25
CA GLU A 478 13.86 -20.50 -30.29
C GLU A 478 13.85 -19.23 -31.15
N MET A 479 12.67 -18.70 -31.47
CA MET A 479 12.54 -17.43 -32.18
C MET A 479 13.03 -16.24 -31.35
N VAL A 480 12.71 -16.19 -30.05
CA VAL A 480 13.23 -15.16 -29.12
C VAL A 480 14.74 -15.20 -29.05
N GLN A 481 15.33 -16.40 -28.97
CA GLN A 481 16.78 -16.55 -28.98
C GLN A 481 17.39 -16.05 -30.30
N LYS A 482 16.83 -16.44 -31.44
CA LYS A 482 17.27 -15.99 -32.78
C LYS A 482 17.16 -14.47 -32.95
N ILE A 483 16.07 -13.86 -32.46
CA ILE A 483 15.90 -12.40 -32.46
C ILE A 483 16.94 -11.76 -31.55
N GLY A 484 17.10 -12.26 -30.32
CA GLY A 484 18.06 -11.78 -29.31
C GLY A 484 19.51 -11.78 -29.82
N GLU A 485 19.94 -12.86 -30.48
CA GLU A 485 21.27 -12.97 -31.07
C GLU A 485 21.49 -11.94 -32.19
N ARG A 486 20.49 -11.70 -33.04
CA ARG A 486 20.58 -10.75 -34.16
C ARG A 486 20.57 -9.29 -33.69
N ILE A 487 19.71 -8.92 -32.73
CA ILE A 487 19.68 -7.55 -32.18
C ILE A 487 20.91 -7.23 -31.30
N THR A 488 21.59 -8.25 -30.78
CA THR A 488 22.88 -8.06 -30.10
C THR A 488 23.98 -7.71 -31.09
N LYS A 489 23.97 -8.32 -32.29
CA LYS A 489 25.00 -8.14 -33.31
C LYS A 489 24.79 -6.92 -34.21
N ASN A 490 23.56 -6.45 -34.38
CA ASN A 490 23.23 -5.41 -35.36
C ASN A 490 22.27 -4.33 -34.81
N ALA A 491 22.70 -3.07 -34.86
CA ALA A 491 21.94 -1.94 -34.31
C ALA A 491 20.69 -1.57 -35.11
N ASP A 492 20.73 -1.68 -36.45
CA ASP A 492 19.58 -1.38 -37.31
C ASP A 492 18.47 -2.42 -37.13
N MET A 493 18.84 -3.70 -37.04
CA MET A 493 17.92 -4.79 -36.71
C MET A 493 17.33 -4.61 -35.30
N ALA A 494 18.14 -4.17 -34.33
CA ALA A 494 17.65 -3.86 -32.98
C ALA A 494 16.66 -2.69 -32.98
N GLY A 495 16.91 -1.64 -33.76
CA GLY A 495 15.98 -0.52 -33.94
C GLY A 495 14.66 -0.93 -34.59
N TYR A 496 14.73 -1.75 -35.65
CA TYR A 496 13.54 -2.29 -36.31
C TYR A 496 12.73 -3.18 -35.35
N ALA A 497 13.39 -4.07 -34.60
CA ALA A 497 12.76 -4.94 -33.63
C ALA A 497 12.09 -4.14 -32.50
N ALA A 498 12.80 -3.17 -31.91
CA ALA A 498 12.26 -2.31 -30.87
C ALA A 498 10.98 -1.61 -31.36
N LYS A 499 11.02 -0.99 -32.55
CA LYS A 499 9.85 -0.29 -33.12
C LYS A 499 8.69 -1.25 -33.42
N LYS A 500 8.94 -2.35 -34.13
CA LYS A 500 7.89 -3.28 -34.58
C LYS A 500 7.24 -4.02 -33.40
N LEU A 501 8.04 -4.56 -32.48
CA LEU A 501 7.54 -5.28 -31.30
C LEU A 501 6.78 -4.34 -30.36
N THR A 502 7.33 -3.14 -30.09
CA THR A 502 6.67 -2.13 -29.26
C THR A 502 5.34 -1.70 -29.89
N SER A 503 5.32 -1.39 -31.20
CA SER A 503 4.08 -1.03 -31.90
C SER A 503 3.01 -2.12 -31.87
N THR A 504 3.42 -3.39 -31.96
CA THR A 504 2.50 -4.54 -31.91
C THR A 504 1.95 -4.72 -30.50
N LEU A 505 2.80 -4.60 -29.49
CA LEU A 505 2.40 -4.60 -28.07
C LEU A 505 1.36 -3.52 -27.78
N ILE A 506 1.58 -2.32 -28.31
CA ILE A 506 0.70 -1.15 -28.12
C ILE A 506 -0.64 -1.32 -28.86
N SER A 507 -0.62 -1.91 -30.05
CA SER A 507 -1.82 -2.07 -30.88
C SER A 507 -2.78 -3.16 -30.39
N SER A 508 -2.32 -4.02 -29.49
CA SER A 508 -3.11 -5.13 -28.96
C SER A 508 -4.04 -4.67 -27.82
N LYS A 509 -5.34 -4.93 -27.95
CA LYS A 509 -6.34 -4.63 -26.90
C LYS A 509 -6.19 -5.53 -25.66
N THR A 510 -5.60 -6.71 -25.83
CA THR A 510 -5.26 -7.66 -24.76
C THR A 510 -3.73 -7.72 -24.62
N PRO A 511 -3.16 -8.05 -23.44
CA PRO A 511 -1.73 -8.30 -23.33
C PRO A 511 -1.37 -9.39 -24.35
N PRO A 512 -0.48 -9.11 -25.31
CA PRO A 512 -0.23 -10.03 -26.39
C PRO A 512 0.39 -11.30 -25.83
N GLN A 513 0.13 -12.43 -26.48
CA GLN A 513 0.63 -13.73 -26.04
C GLN A 513 2.16 -13.78 -25.97
N PHE A 514 2.88 -12.83 -26.59
CA PHE A 514 4.34 -12.72 -26.57
C PHE A 514 4.88 -11.77 -25.47
N PHE A 515 4.06 -11.35 -24.50
CA PHE A 515 4.45 -10.31 -23.54
C PHE A 515 5.68 -10.68 -22.70
N GLU A 516 5.82 -11.94 -22.26
CA GLU A 516 6.98 -12.39 -21.48
C GLU A 516 8.24 -12.45 -22.35
N GLU A 517 8.09 -12.91 -23.59
CA GLU A 517 9.12 -12.94 -24.62
C GLU A 517 9.60 -11.53 -24.99
N TYR A 518 8.70 -10.56 -25.06
CA TYR A 518 9.02 -9.14 -25.24
C TYR A 518 9.87 -8.60 -24.09
N VAL A 519 9.51 -8.90 -22.85
CA VAL A 519 10.31 -8.49 -21.68
C VAL A 519 11.68 -9.16 -21.67
N SER A 520 11.80 -10.41 -22.12
CA SER A 520 13.09 -11.08 -22.30
C SER A 520 13.97 -10.36 -23.34
N LEU A 521 13.39 -9.96 -24.47
CA LEU A 521 14.12 -9.24 -25.53
C LEU A 521 14.57 -7.85 -25.08
N ILE A 522 13.78 -7.14 -24.28
CA ILE A 522 14.15 -5.83 -23.73
C ILE A 522 15.52 -5.88 -23.02
N LYS A 523 15.82 -6.96 -22.29
CA LYS A 523 17.06 -7.08 -21.49
C LYS A 523 18.33 -7.06 -22.34
N THR A 524 18.24 -7.45 -23.62
CA THR A 524 19.41 -7.49 -24.51
C THR A 524 19.82 -6.11 -25.05
N ARG A 525 18.87 -5.20 -25.27
CA ARG A 525 19.13 -3.83 -25.78
C ARG A 525 18.19 -2.79 -25.13
N PRO A 526 18.25 -2.59 -23.80
CA PRO A 526 17.23 -1.84 -23.05
C PRO A 526 17.04 -0.40 -23.55
N LEU A 527 18.12 0.32 -23.88
CA LEU A 527 18.05 1.72 -24.29
C LEU A 527 17.18 1.97 -25.54
N LEU A 528 17.20 1.05 -26.51
CA LEU A 528 16.40 1.20 -27.74
C LEU A 528 14.91 1.02 -27.45
N PHE A 529 14.55 0.05 -26.61
CA PHE A 529 13.16 -0.17 -26.20
C PHE A 529 12.66 0.95 -25.27
N ILE A 530 13.51 1.48 -24.37
CA ILE A 530 13.18 2.66 -23.55
C ILE A 530 12.83 3.84 -24.44
N LYS A 531 13.66 4.12 -25.45
CA LYS A 531 13.42 5.22 -26.38
C LYS A 531 12.06 5.10 -27.07
N GLU A 532 11.77 3.94 -27.67
CA GLU A 532 10.49 3.72 -28.37
C GLU A 532 9.28 3.83 -27.42
N LEU A 533 9.38 3.31 -26.20
CA LEU A 533 8.30 3.42 -25.20
C LEU A 533 8.12 4.85 -24.70
N VAL A 534 9.20 5.61 -24.50
CA VAL A 534 9.13 7.02 -24.10
C VAL A 534 8.54 7.86 -25.22
N ASP A 535 9.00 7.68 -26.46
CA ASP A 535 8.47 8.38 -27.64
C ASP A 535 6.98 8.09 -27.81
N TRP A 536 6.57 6.83 -27.62
CA TRP A 536 5.16 6.45 -27.61
C TRP A 536 4.36 7.12 -26.49
N LEU A 537 4.86 7.14 -25.24
CA LEU A 537 4.18 7.79 -24.12
C LEU A 537 4.02 9.30 -24.35
N VAL A 538 5.02 9.93 -24.95
CA VAL A 538 5.07 11.36 -25.24
C VAL A 538 4.20 11.73 -26.44
N ALA A 539 4.02 10.85 -27.44
CA ALA A 539 3.29 11.17 -28.68
C ALA A 539 1.87 11.72 -28.45
N ASP A 540 1.15 11.23 -27.45
CA ASP A 540 -0.27 11.57 -27.23
C ASP A 540 -0.46 12.67 -26.18
N ILE A 541 0.60 13.33 -25.71
CA ILE A 541 0.46 14.44 -24.76
C ILE A 541 -0.19 15.68 -25.40
N GLU A 542 -0.34 15.71 -26.72
CA GLU A 542 -0.99 16.80 -27.46
C GLU A 542 -2.53 16.71 -27.40
N THR A 543 -3.08 15.51 -27.45
CA THR A 543 -4.52 15.21 -27.43
C THR A 543 -4.86 14.32 -26.23
N PRO A 544 -5.14 14.90 -25.05
CA PRO A 544 -5.31 14.12 -23.83
C PRO A 544 -6.60 13.31 -23.90
N ASP A 545 -6.44 12.00 -24.01
CA ASP A 545 -7.48 11.03 -23.67
C ASP A 545 -7.02 10.24 -22.45
N TYR A 546 -7.73 10.42 -21.34
CA TYR A 546 -7.41 9.76 -20.07
C TYR A 546 -7.52 8.23 -20.19
N VAL A 547 -8.39 7.72 -21.07
CA VAL A 547 -8.49 6.30 -21.35
C VAL A 547 -7.19 5.81 -22.01
N THR A 548 -6.72 6.54 -23.03
CA THR A 548 -5.43 6.29 -23.68
C THR A 548 -4.29 6.34 -22.65
N PHE A 549 -4.16 7.39 -21.84
CA PHE A 549 -3.09 7.48 -20.83
C PHE A 549 -3.13 6.33 -19.83
N SER A 550 -4.33 5.97 -19.33
CA SER A 550 -4.51 4.85 -18.41
C SER A 550 -4.09 3.52 -19.05
N GLN A 551 -4.39 3.30 -20.33
CA GLN A 551 -3.96 2.11 -21.06
C GLN A 551 -2.44 2.08 -21.22
N LYS A 552 -1.82 3.21 -21.57
CA LYS A 552 -0.37 3.29 -21.72
C LYS A 552 0.36 3.00 -20.42
N SER A 553 -0.07 3.65 -19.33
CA SER A 553 0.49 3.42 -18.00
C SER A 553 0.30 1.98 -17.54
N LEU A 554 -0.82 1.33 -17.86
CA LEU A 554 -1.05 -0.07 -17.52
C LEU A 554 -0.04 -1.02 -18.19
N ILE A 555 0.33 -0.76 -19.45
CA ILE A 555 1.35 -1.56 -20.16
C ILE A 555 2.71 -1.41 -19.46
N ILE A 556 3.12 -0.18 -19.12
CA ILE A 556 4.37 0.06 -18.40
C ILE A 556 4.37 -0.60 -17.02
N VAL A 557 3.26 -0.50 -16.27
CA VAL A 557 3.11 -1.17 -14.97
C VAL A 557 3.21 -2.69 -15.11
N LYS A 558 2.64 -3.28 -16.16
CA LYS A 558 2.79 -4.73 -16.43
C LYS A 558 4.24 -5.12 -16.70
N ILE A 559 5.00 -4.29 -17.43
CA ILE A 559 6.45 -4.51 -17.64
C ILE A 559 7.18 -4.43 -16.30
N GLY A 560 6.86 -3.45 -15.45
CA GLY A 560 7.51 -3.24 -14.14
C GLY A 560 7.30 -4.37 -13.13
N ARG A 561 6.26 -5.21 -13.30
CA ARG A 561 6.05 -6.42 -12.50
C ARG A 561 7.04 -7.54 -12.84
N ILE A 562 7.62 -7.52 -14.04
CA ILE A 562 8.57 -8.52 -14.51
C ILE A 562 10.00 -7.94 -14.45
N GLU A 563 10.17 -6.67 -14.79
CA GLU A 563 11.47 -5.99 -14.85
C GLU A 563 11.37 -4.54 -14.31
N THR A 564 11.35 -4.40 -12.98
CA THR A 564 11.30 -3.10 -12.30
C THR A 564 12.44 -2.14 -12.69
N PRO A 565 13.72 -2.57 -12.77
CA PRO A 565 14.83 -1.66 -13.11
C PRO A 565 14.70 -1.01 -14.50
N PHE A 566 13.99 -1.67 -15.42
CA PHE A 566 13.71 -1.13 -16.74
C PHE A 566 12.69 0.01 -16.68
N VAL A 567 11.62 -0.15 -15.88
CA VAL A 567 10.61 0.90 -15.70
C VAL A 567 11.16 2.10 -14.94
N GLU A 568 12.07 1.88 -13.98
CA GLU A 568 12.80 2.96 -13.33
C GLU A 568 13.53 3.86 -14.35
N GLN A 569 14.21 3.27 -15.33
CA GLN A 569 14.88 4.03 -16.40
C GLN A 569 13.88 4.76 -17.31
N ILE A 570 12.71 4.18 -17.60
CA ILE A 570 11.65 4.89 -18.33
C ILE A 570 11.20 6.13 -17.55
N LEU A 571 11.01 6.01 -16.23
CA LEU A 571 10.63 7.13 -15.38
C LEU A 571 11.68 8.23 -15.36
N GLU A 572 12.97 7.87 -15.28
CA GLU A 572 14.07 8.82 -15.40
C GLU A 572 13.96 9.63 -16.69
N HIS A 573 13.78 8.95 -17.83
CA HIS A 573 13.67 9.60 -19.13
C HIS A 573 12.42 10.49 -19.24
N LEU A 574 11.29 10.08 -18.68
CA LEU A 574 10.05 10.88 -18.70
C LEU A 574 10.15 12.14 -17.82
N VAL A 575 10.72 12.01 -16.61
CA VAL A 575 10.94 13.15 -15.71
C VAL A 575 11.94 14.10 -16.36
N LYS A 576 13.08 13.60 -16.85
CA LYS A 576 14.07 14.40 -17.59
C LYS A 576 13.45 15.10 -18.79
N PHE A 577 12.61 14.42 -19.56
CA PHE A 577 11.88 15.02 -20.70
C PHE A 577 10.98 16.17 -20.22
N ARG A 578 10.18 15.96 -19.18
CA ARG A 578 9.31 17.00 -18.60
C ARG A 578 10.08 18.21 -18.10
N MET A 579 11.25 18.00 -17.48
CA MET A 579 12.05 19.05 -16.85
C MET A 579 12.89 19.84 -17.86
N THR A 580 13.47 19.17 -18.86
CA THR A 580 14.47 19.76 -19.77
C THR A 580 13.88 20.24 -21.10
N GLN A 581 12.81 19.62 -21.60
CA GLN A 581 12.26 19.96 -22.91
C GLN A 581 11.39 21.22 -22.86
N LYS A 582 11.49 22.03 -23.92
CA LYS A 582 10.67 23.23 -24.11
C LYS A 582 9.27 22.86 -24.61
N ILE A 583 8.45 22.32 -23.71
CA ILE A 583 7.04 21.97 -23.96
C ILE A 583 6.10 22.90 -23.20
N SER A 584 4.85 23.03 -23.68
CA SER A 584 3.86 23.91 -23.04
C SER A 584 3.47 23.44 -21.63
N PRO A 585 3.01 24.32 -20.73
CA PRO A 585 2.59 23.93 -19.37
C PRO A 585 1.52 22.83 -19.38
N LYS A 586 0.58 22.87 -20.33
CA LYS A 586 -0.43 21.83 -20.53
C LYS A 586 0.20 20.45 -20.81
N LYS A 587 1.22 20.40 -21.66
CA LYS A 587 1.95 19.16 -21.96
C LYS A 587 2.75 18.65 -20.76
N LYS A 588 3.36 19.55 -19.98
CA LYS A 588 4.04 19.20 -18.71
C LYS A 588 3.08 18.56 -17.70
N GLU A 589 1.84 19.05 -17.66
CA GLU A 589 0.79 18.52 -16.78
C GLU A 589 0.30 17.13 -17.22
N HIS A 590 0.12 16.91 -18.53
CA HIS A 590 -0.21 15.59 -19.06
C HIS A 590 0.90 14.57 -18.77
N LEU A 591 2.17 14.94 -18.96
CA LEU A 591 3.30 14.09 -18.59
C LEU A 591 3.33 13.80 -17.08
N ARG A 592 3.09 14.81 -16.24
CA ARG A 592 2.95 14.62 -14.78
C ARG A 592 1.87 13.59 -14.46
N THR A 593 0.75 13.63 -15.18
CA THR A 593 -0.36 12.68 -15.00
C THR A 593 0.05 11.26 -15.38
N ILE A 594 0.71 11.07 -16.53
CA ILE A 594 1.20 9.75 -16.99
C ILE A 594 2.24 9.18 -16.01
N ILE A 595 3.22 9.99 -15.59
CA ILE A 595 4.23 9.60 -14.60
C ILE A 595 3.53 9.15 -13.31
N GLY A 596 2.58 9.96 -12.81
CA GLY A 596 1.80 9.62 -11.62
C GLY A 596 0.98 8.34 -11.76
N MET A 597 0.40 8.06 -12.94
CA MET A 597 -0.33 6.81 -13.20
C MET A 597 0.58 5.58 -13.23
N ILE A 598 1.81 5.70 -13.76
CA ILE A 598 2.80 4.62 -13.75
C ILE A 598 3.22 4.30 -12.32
N THR A 599 3.43 5.34 -11.49
CA THR A 599 3.94 5.17 -10.12
C THR A 599 2.84 4.91 -9.08
N ALA A 600 1.55 5.10 -9.39
CA ALA A 600 0.46 5.14 -8.40
C ALA A 600 0.34 3.92 -7.47
N ARG A 601 0.84 2.75 -7.89
CA ARG A 601 0.67 1.48 -7.17
C ARG A 601 1.97 0.87 -6.66
N ASP A 602 3.09 1.57 -6.85
CA ASP A 602 4.41 1.04 -6.53
C ASP A 602 5.24 2.14 -5.83
N VAL A 603 5.47 1.94 -4.53
CA VAL A 603 6.22 2.88 -3.70
C VAL A 603 7.67 3.01 -4.19
N THR A 604 8.29 1.92 -4.67
CA THR A 604 9.66 1.95 -5.22
C THR A 604 9.72 2.87 -6.44
N LEU A 605 8.75 2.75 -7.35
CA LEU A 605 8.66 3.63 -8.52
C LEU A 605 8.32 5.08 -8.15
N GLN A 606 7.52 5.32 -7.11
CA GLN A 606 7.27 6.67 -6.59
C GLN A 606 8.56 7.29 -6.05
N ARG A 607 9.28 6.57 -5.20
CA ARG A 607 10.58 7.01 -4.64
C ARG A 607 11.58 7.31 -5.74
N LYS A 608 11.66 6.46 -6.76
CA LYS A 608 12.51 6.70 -7.94
C LYS A 608 12.15 7.98 -8.69
N ALA A 609 10.86 8.22 -8.94
CA ALA A 609 10.42 9.42 -9.62
C ALA A 609 10.63 10.69 -8.78
N ILE A 610 10.40 10.62 -7.46
CA ILE A 610 10.70 11.70 -6.50
C ILE A 610 12.20 12.03 -6.56
N ARG A 611 13.06 11.02 -6.48
CA ARG A 611 14.51 11.19 -6.57
C ARG A 611 14.90 11.92 -7.85
N GLU A 612 14.35 11.53 -8.98
CA GLU A 612 14.66 12.20 -10.25
C GLU A 612 14.12 13.64 -10.33
N TYR A 613 12.99 13.95 -9.68
CA TYR A 613 12.58 15.35 -9.53
C TYR A 613 13.58 16.14 -8.66
N LEU A 614 14.06 15.55 -7.57
CA LEU A 614 15.03 16.17 -6.67
C LEU A 614 16.42 16.36 -7.32
N THR A 615 16.89 15.44 -8.17
CA THR A 615 18.15 15.63 -8.92
C THR A 615 18.09 16.87 -9.83
N HIS A 616 16.91 17.20 -10.33
CA HIS A 616 16.68 18.39 -11.16
C HIS A 616 16.44 19.68 -10.36
N TYR A 617 16.43 19.65 -9.03
CA TYR A 617 16.11 20.81 -8.20
C TYR A 617 17.01 22.03 -8.45
N GLU A 618 18.34 21.83 -8.57
CA GLU A 618 19.30 22.92 -8.81
C GLU A 618 19.61 23.14 -10.30
N ILE A 619 19.43 22.10 -11.12
CA ILE A 619 19.66 22.16 -12.58
C ILE A 619 18.50 22.87 -13.29
N ALA A 620 17.29 22.77 -12.74
CA ALA A 620 16.13 23.41 -13.32
C ALA A 620 16.21 24.93 -13.16
N LYS A 621 16.21 25.65 -14.28
CA LYS A 621 16.03 27.12 -14.33
C LYS A 621 14.69 27.59 -13.71
N LYS A 622 13.80 26.66 -13.33
CA LYS A 622 12.47 26.88 -12.76
C LYS A 622 12.18 25.83 -11.66
N PRO A 623 12.57 26.08 -10.40
CA PRO A 623 12.29 25.16 -9.28
C PRO A 623 10.78 24.88 -9.09
N ASP A 624 9.90 25.78 -9.54
CA ASP A 624 8.45 25.58 -9.52
C ASP A 624 8.00 24.33 -10.29
N ASP A 625 8.66 24.00 -11.40
CA ASP A 625 8.33 22.82 -12.20
C ASP A 625 8.68 21.53 -11.45
N VAL A 626 9.71 21.56 -10.60
CA VAL A 626 10.11 20.46 -9.72
C VAL A 626 9.04 20.24 -8.67
N TRP A 627 8.64 21.30 -7.95
CA TRP A 627 7.59 21.24 -6.93
C TRP A 627 6.26 20.80 -7.49
N LEU A 628 5.86 21.28 -8.68
CA LEU A 628 4.66 20.80 -9.35
C LEU A 628 4.73 19.30 -9.65
N GLY A 629 5.91 18.75 -9.91
CA GLY A 629 6.14 17.31 -10.03
C GLY A 629 6.01 16.59 -8.69
N LEU A 630 6.68 17.09 -7.65
CA LEU A 630 6.71 16.51 -6.29
C LEU A 630 5.33 16.51 -5.62
N LEU A 631 4.49 17.52 -5.86
CA LEU A 631 3.11 17.60 -5.35
C LEU A 631 2.21 16.45 -5.83
N LYS A 632 2.67 15.63 -6.79
CA LYS A 632 1.94 14.43 -7.22
C LYS A 632 2.06 13.28 -6.21
N TYR A 633 3.01 13.34 -5.29
CA TYR A 633 3.36 12.29 -4.34
C TYR A 633 2.99 12.66 -2.91
N ASP A 634 3.09 11.68 -2.01
CA ASP A 634 2.91 11.91 -0.59
C ASP A 634 4.04 12.80 -0.02
N ALA A 635 3.67 13.81 0.77
CA ALA A 635 4.61 14.78 1.35
C ALA A 635 5.62 14.11 2.29
N ALA A 636 5.20 13.10 3.06
CA ALA A 636 6.08 12.37 3.95
C ALA A 636 7.08 11.53 3.15
N LEU A 637 6.64 10.89 2.05
CA LEU A 637 7.54 10.15 1.16
C LEU A 637 8.58 11.05 0.50
N VAL A 638 8.19 12.26 0.10
CA VAL A 638 9.12 13.28 -0.43
C VAL A 638 10.12 13.69 0.65
N ALA A 639 9.68 13.89 1.89
CA ALA A 639 10.56 14.22 3.00
C ALA A 639 11.60 13.11 3.26
N LEU A 640 11.18 11.84 3.23
CA LEU A 640 12.08 10.70 3.38
C LEU A 640 13.14 10.63 2.28
N GLU A 641 12.77 10.88 1.01
CA GLU A 641 13.75 10.93 -0.08
C GLU A 641 14.74 12.10 0.07
N ILE A 642 14.26 13.26 0.56
CA ILE A 642 15.13 14.40 0.86
C ILE A 642 16.14 14.01 1.97
N ILE A 643 15.69 13.31 3.01
CA ILE A 643 16.56 12.84 4.09
C ILE A 643 17.58 11.82 3.58
N GLU A 644 17.13 10.84 2.79
CA GLU A 644 17.97 9.72 2.36
C GLU A 644 19.04 10.18 1.37
N HIS A 645 18.67 10.95 0.35
CA HIS A 645 19.53 11.25 -0.80
C HIS A 645 19.99 12.70 -0.91
N GLU A 646 19.29 13.63 -0.25
CA GLU A 646 19.58 15.06 -0.34
C GLU A 646 20.04 15.66 0.99
N SER A 647 20.50 14.86 1.96
CA SER A 647 20.76 15.34 3.33
C SER A 647 21.64 16.59 3.44
N LYS A 648 22.63 16.75 2.54
CA LYS A 648 23.49 17.95 2.50
C LYS A 648 22.73 19.21 2.05
N ARG A 649 21.74 19.05 1.16
CA ARG A 649 20.91 20.12 0.58
C ARG A 649 19.51 20.21 1.18
N GLY A 650 19.13 19.24 2.02
CA GLY A 650 17.76 19.05 2.50
C GLY A 650 17.23 20.27 3.24
N VAL A 651 18.07 20.94 4.04
CA VAL A 651 17.69 22.17 4.74
C VAL A 651 17.23 23.26 3.75
N LYS A 652 17.96 23.47 2.66
CA LYS A 652 17.62 24.46 1.63
C LYS A 652 16.34 24.09 0.88
N ILE A 653 16.16 22.81 0.55
CA ILE A 653 14.97 22.29 -0.13
C ILE A 653 13.72 22.46 0.76
N VAL A 654 13.84 22.15 2.05
CA VAL A 654 12.74 22.26 3.02
C VAL A 654 12.40 23.72 3.31
N GLN A 655 13.40 24.60 3.41
CA GLN A 655 13.18 26.05 3.54
C GLN A 655 12.43 26.61 2.33
N ASP A 656 12.84 26.24 1.11
CA ASP A 656 12.11 26.64 -0.10
C ASP A 656 10.66 26.14 -0.07
N ALA A 657 10.42 24.88 0.34
CA ALA A 657 9.08 24.32 0.50
C ALA A 657 8.19 25.13 1.45
N LEU A 658 8.74 25.63 2.57
CA LEU A 658 8.03 26.45 3.55
C LEU A 658 7.77 27.88 3.08
N THR A 659 8.67 28.44 2.26
CA THR A 659 8.48 29.80 1.70
C THR A 659 7.45 29.83 0.57
N ARG A 660 7.07 28.66 0.05
CA ARG A 660 6.11 28.49 -1.04
C ARG A 660 4.71 28.23 -0.51
N ASP A 661 3.70 28.70 -1.24
CA ASP A 661 2.29 28.39 -0.97
C ASP A 661 1.93 26.98 -1.48
N LEU A 662 2.46 25.96 -0.78
CA LEU A 662 2.20 24.54 -1.06
C LEU A 662 1.11 23.94 -0.13
N GLY A 663 0.43 24.78 0.66
CA GLY A 663 -0.51 24.36 1.68
C GLY A 663 0.12 23.47 2.76
N SER A 664 -0.58 22.42 3.20
CA SER A 664 -0.08 21.50 4.23
C SER A 664 1.13 20.67 3.77
N PHE A 665 1.39 20.58 2.47
CA PHE A 665 2.50 19.79 1.92
C PHE A 665 3.86 20.27 2.43
N GLY A 666 4.13 21.57 2.38
CA GLY A 666 5.39 22.14 2.85
C GLY A 666 5.60 21.96 4.36
N HIS A 667 4.52 22.07 5.14
CA HIS A 667 4.55 21.83 6.59
C HIS A 667 4.86 20.38 6.95
N ILE A 668 4.25 19.41 6.28
CA ILE A 668 4.52 17.98 6.52
C ILE A 668 5.98 17.64 6.18
N VAL A 669 6.49 18.15 5.05
CA VAL A 669 7.90 17.96 4.66
C VAL A 669 8.84 18.51 5.74
N TYR A 670 8.54 19.70 6.27
CA TYR A 670 9.31 20.29 7.36
C TYR A 670 9.21 19.52 8.66
N GLU A 671 8.02 19.10 9.08
CA GLU A 671 7.81 18.37 10.33
C GLU A 671 8.57 17.05 10.36
N VAL A 672 8.49 16.27 9.27
CA VAL A 672 9.23 15.00 9.12
C VAL A 672 10.74 15.26 9.12
N PHE A 673 11.21 16.24 8.36
CA PHE A 673 12.63 16.57 8.28
C PHE A 673 13.18 17.10 9.61
N ALA A 674 12.43 17.95 10.31
CA ALA A 674 12.82 18.51 11.59
C ALA A 674 12.78 17.46 12.71
N ALA A 675 11.81 16.54 12.70
CA ALA A 675 11.78 15.40 13.61
C ALA A 675 13.01 14.50 13.39
N TYR A 676 13.35 14.21 12.13
CA TYR A 676 14.57 13.47 11.79
C TYR A 676 15.84 14.16 12.29
N GLN A 677 15.99 15.47 12.04
CA GLN A 677 17.15 16.23 12.53
C GLN A 677 17.27 16.26 14.06
N LYS A 678 16.17 16.13 14.78
CA LYS A 678 16.13 16.06 16.26
C LYS A 678 16.33 14.64 16.80
N GLY A 679 16.46 13.64 15.92
CA GLY A 679 16.51 12.23 16.30
C GLY A 679 15.19 11.67 16.84
N ASP A 680 14.06 12.34 16.58
CA ASP A 680 12.73 11.92 17.04
C ASP A 680 12.09 10.92 16.06
N ILE A 681 12.52 9.66 16.18
CA ILE A 681 12.10 8.56 15.29
C ILE A 681 10.61 8.29 15.41
N GLU A 682 10.01 8.37 16.60
CA GLU A 682 8.58 8.10 16.79
C GLU A 682 7.74 9.11 15.99
N SER A 683 8.13 10.38 16.00
CA SER A 683 7.49 11.41 15.18
C SER A 683 7.71 11.17 13.67
N VAL A 684 8.89 10.73 13.25
CA VAL A 684 9.16 10.38 11.83
C VAL A 684 8.33 9.17 11.39
N LEU A 685 8.29 8.10 12.18
CA LEU A 685 7.50 6.89 11.91
C LEU A 685 6.00 7.17 11.93
N SER A 686 5.53 8.00 12.86
CA SER A 686 4.12 8.39 12.95
C SER A 686 3.69 9.21 11.74
N ALA A 687 4.58 9.99 11.14
CA ALA A 687 4.27 10.85 10.00
C ALA A 687 4.52 10.17 8.65
N ALA A 688 5.51 9.28 8.55
CA ALA A 688 5.97 8.72 7.28
C ALA A 688 5.86 7.18 7.15
N GLY A 689 5.52 6.46 8.22
CA GLY A 689 5.49 4.99 8.23
C GLY A 689 6.89 4.35 8.34
N PRO A 690 7.04 3.06 8.02
CA PRO A 690 8.30 2.33 8.22
C PRO A 690 9.44 2.90 7.36
N LEU A 691 10.60 3.09 7.98
CA LEU A 691 11.82 3.60 7.34
C LEU A 691 12.54 2.50 6.54
N SER A 692 13.26 2.89 5.48
CA SER A 692 14.16 1.99 4.77
C SER A 692 15.34 1.58 5.67
N ASP A 693 15.94 0.41 5.43
CA ASP A 693 17.15 -0.03 6.15
C ASP A 693 18.28 1.01 6.05
N GLY A 694 18.37 1.71 4.91
CA GLY A 694 19.29 2.82 4.69
C GLY A 694 19.02 4.01 5.62
N LEU A 695 17.76 4.40 5.79
CA LEU A 695 17.35 5.47 6.71
C LEU A 695 17.52 5.07 8.17
N VAL A 696 17.21 3.82 8.54
CA VAL A 696 17.46 3.29 9.90
C VAL A 696 18.97 3.28 10.20
N ARG A 697 19.80 2.88 9.24
CA ARG A 697 21.26 2.92 9.38
C ARG A 697 21.79 4.35 9.51
N LYS A 698 21.31 5.27 8.67
CA LYS A 698 21.65 6.70 8.74
C LYS A 698 21.22 7.33 10.07
N GLN A 699 20.06 6.94 10.59
CA GLN A 699 19.55 7.40 11.88
C GLN A 699 20.42 6.91 13.05
N LYS A 700 20.80 5.62 13.07
CA LYS A 700 21.77 5.09 14.05
C LYS A 700 23.06 5.89 14.03
N ARG A 701 23.53 6.31 12.85
CA ARG A 701 24.72 7.16 12.71
C ARG A 701 24.52 8.57 13.27
N VAL A 702 23.37 9.22 13.02
CA VAL A 702 23.05 10.55 13.60
C VAL A 702 23.02 10.51 15.13
N GLU A 703 22.34 9.54 15.73
CA GLU A 703 22.32 9.39 17.20
C GLU A 703 23.70 9.08 17.79
N LEU A 704 24.50 8.30 17.06
CA LEU A 704 25.85 7.98 17.46
C LEU A 704 26.79 9.19 17.33
N ALA A 705 26.61 10.03 16.32
CA ALA A 705 27.36 11.27 16.13
C ALA A 705 27.20 12.22 17.32
N GLU A 706 25.98 12.42 17.83
CA GLU A 706 25.72 13.23 19.03
C GLU A 706 26.38 12.68 20.29
N LYS A 707 26.50 11.34 20.38
CA LYS A 707 27.16 10.69 21.51
C LYS A 707 28.66 10.82 21.39
N ILE A 708 29.23 10.60 20.20
CA ILE A 708 30.68 10.67 19.95
C ILE A 708 31.21 12.09 20.12
N THR A 709 30.50 13.10 19.60
CA THR A 709 30.93 14.51 19.68
C THR A 709 31.08 15.05 21.11
N LYS A 710 30.48 14.38 22.11
CA LYS A 710 30.62 14.72 23.54
C LYS A 710 31.90 14.19 24.19
N PHE A 711 32.64 13.33 23.50
CA PHE A 711 33.85 12.70 24.04
C PHE A 711 35.06 12.94 23.13
N GLY A 712 36.16 13.47 23.68
CA GLY A 712 37.34 13.82 22.88
C GLY A 712 38.06 12.61 22.25
N SER A 713 38.21 11.51 22.98
CA SER A 713 38.71 10.24 22.45
C SER A 713 38.13 9.05 23.19
N VAL A 714 37.56 8.07 22.49
CA VAL A 714 36.89 6.91 23.10
C VAL A 714 37.29 5.61 22.42
N PRO A 715 37.73 4.58 23.18
CA PRO A 715 37.91 3.24 22.62
C PRO A 715 36.60 2.67 22.09
N ILE A 716 36.62 2.11 20.87
CA ILE A 716 35.43 1.57 20.19
C ILE A 716 34.75 0.50 21.04
N GLU A 717 35.51 -0.37 21.69
CA GLU A 717 34.99 -1.41 22.61
C GLU A 717 34.19 -0.82 23.78
N ILE A 718 34.62 0.32 24.33
CA ILE A 718 33.95 0.97 25.46
C ILE A 718 32.67 1.65 24.97
N LEU A 719 32.74 2.32 23.83
CA LEU A 719 31.56 2.94 23.23
C LEU A 719 30.52 1.89 22.84
N ALA A 720 30.94 0.78 22.22
CA ALA A 720 30.11 -0.37 21.83
C ALA A 720 29.31 -0.93 23.01
N ASN A 721 29.99 -1.16 24.14
CA ASN A 721 29.33 -1.60 25.37
C ASN A 721 28.33 -0.57 25.92
N ASN A 722 28.63 0.73 25.80
CA ASN A 722 27.75 1.80 26.28
C ASN A 722 26.51 2.01 25.40
N VAL A 723 26.64 1.82 24.08
CA VAL A 723 25.52 1.95 23.13
C VAL A 723 24.83 0.62 22.80
N GLN A 724 25.31 -0.50 23.37
CA GLN A 724 24.81 -1.86 23.14
C GLN A 724 24.83 -2.26 21.65
N ILE A 725 25.90 -1.92 20.94
CA ILE A 725 26.14 -2.29 19.53
C ILE A 725 27.39 -3.16 19.47
N ASP A 726 27.43 -4.15 18.58
CA ASP A 726 28.63 -4.96 18.38
C ASP A 726 29.83 -4.07 17.99
N PRO A 727 31.05 -4.28 18.54
CA PRO A 727 32.20 -3.45 18.22
C PRO A 727 32.53 -3.34 16.73
N LYS A 728 32.30 -4.39 15.92
CA LYS A 728 32.55 -4.35 14.48
C LYS A 728 31.46 -3.58 13.73
N GLU A 729 30.21 -3.73 14.15
CA GLU A 729 29.10 -2.92 13.62
C GLU A 729 29.33 -1.43 13.94
N LEU A 730 29.76 -1.14 15.17
CA LEU A 730 30.07 0.23 15.60
C LEU A 730 31.24 0.82 14.80
N GLU A 731 32.32 0.04 14.61
CA GLU A 731 33.45 0.44 13.78
C GLU A 731 33.00 0.78 12.35
N SER A 732 32.18 -0.07 11.73
CA SER A 732 31.61 0.17 10.40
C SER A 732 30.78 1.46 10.34
N LEU A 733 29.94 1.72 11.34
CA LEU A 733 29.12 2.94 11.42
C LEU A 733 29.98 4.19 11.55
N VAL A 734 31.05 4.13 12.36
CA VAL A 734 31.96 5.26 12.55
C VAL A 734 32.77 5.55 11.28
N TYR A 735 33.23 4.52 10.56
CA TYR A 735 33.85 4.73 9.24
C TYR A 735 32.89 5.40 8.24
N GLU A 736 31.63 4.96 8.19
CA GLU A 736 30.61 5.60 7.36
C GLU A 736 30.40 7.06 7.75
N MET A 737 30.31 7.36 9.05
CA MET A 737 30.15 8.73 9.55
C MET A 737 31.34 9.63 9.22
N ILE A 738 32.57 9.11 9.26
CA ILE A 738 33.77 9.85 8.86
C ILE A 738 33.76 10.13 7.36
N ASN A 739 33.47 9.12 6.53
CA ASN A 739 33.43 9.26 5.07
C ASN A 739 32.34 10.24 4.60
N GLU A 740 31.18 10.24 5.26
CA GLU A 740 30.07 11.15 4.95
C GLU A 740 30.24 12.55 5.56
N ASN A 741 31.32 12.79 6.32
CA ASN A 741 31.58 14.01 7.10
C ASN A 741 30.50 14.33 8.15
N GLU A 742 29.86 13.30 8.70
CA GLU A 742 28.88 13.42 9.79
C GLU A 742 29.58 13.71 11.14
N ILE A 743 30.84 13.28 11.31
CA ILE A 743 31.71 13.65 12.44
C ILE A 743 33.11 14.05 11.98
N ASN A 744 33.73 15.01 12.67
CA ASN A 744 35.14 15.35 12.47
C ASN A 744 36.03 14.50 13.37
N ALA A 745 36.32 13.27 12.96
CA ALA A 745 37.12 12.32 13.72
C ALA A 745 37.96 11.43 12.81
N LYS A 746 38.95 10.76 13.39
CA LYS A 746 39.68 9.64 12.77
C LYS A 746 39.64 8.42 13.67
N ILE A 747 39.65 7.23 13.08
CA ILE A 747 39.91 5.99 13.81
C ILE A 747 41.43 5.82 13.89
N GLY A 748 41.96 5.65 15.10
CA GLY A 748 43.38 5.48 15.34
C GLY A 748 43.66 4.54 16.50
N VAL A 749 44.84 3.94 16.53
CA VAL A 749 45.26 3.07 17.63
C VAL A 749 45.93 3.90 18.71
N VAL A 750 45.35 3.93 19.91
CA VAL A 750 45.91 4.58 21.10
C VAL A 750 46.15 3.50 22.15
N GLU A 751 47.39 3.38 22.63
CA GLU A 751 47.79 2.37 23.64
C GLU A 751 47.38 0.93 23.28
N GLY A 752 47.44 0.59 21.98
CA GLY A 752 47.10 -0.75 21.48
C GLY A 752 45.60 -1.04 21.38
N ARG A 753 44.73 -0.03 21.56
CA ARG A 753 43.27 -0.13 21.39
C ARG A 753 42.78 0.76 20.27
N LEU A 754 41.78 0.29 19.53
CA LEU A 754 41.15 1.05 18.46
C LEU A 754 40.25 2.13 19.06
N CYS A 755 40.55 3.39 18.79
CA CYS A 755 39.88 4.55 19.37
C CYS A 755 39.36 5.50 18.29
N ILE A 756 38.22 6.12 18.58
CA ILE A 756 37.70 7.26 17.85
C ILE A 756 38.39 8.50 18.42
N ILE A 757 39.12 9.24 17.59
CA ILE A 757 39.88 10.43 17.97
C ILE A 757 39.23 11.65 17.29
N GLN A 758 38.65 12.55 18.07
CA GLN A 758 38.03 13.76 17.54
C GLN A 758 39.13 14.74 17.08
N LEU A 759 39.01 15.26 15.87
CA LEU A 759 39.94 16.24 15.32
C LEU A 759 39.45 17.63 15.71
N GLY A 760 40.27 18.39 16.44
CA GLY A 760 39.92 19.77 16.79
C GLY A 760 39.92 20.68 15.55
N GLU A 761 39.14 21.77 15.57
CA GLU A 761 39.04 22.77 14.49
C GLU A 761 40.39 23.37 14.05
N LYS A 762 41.47 23.18 14.83
CA LYS A 762 42.81 23.67 14.52
C LYS A 762 43.64 22.81 13.56
N GLU A 763 43.26 21.56 13.29
CA GLU A 763 44.04 20.69 12.38
C GLU A 763 43.65 20.84 10.90
N ASN A 764 42.53 21.49 10.57
CA ASN A 764 42.13 21.70 9.16
C ASN A 764 42.98 22.74 8.41
N ASN A 765 43.74 23.59 9.10
CA ASN A 765 44.63 24.55 8.44
C ASN A 765 46.02 23.98 8.08
N ASP A 766 46.36 22.78 8.59
CA ASP A 766 47.67 22.16 8.33
C ASP A 766 47.64 21.09 7.22
N GLN A 767 46.45 20.75 6.68
CA GLN A 767 46.31 19.82 5.55
C GLN A 767 46.08 20.49 4.18
N THR A 768 45.78 21.80 4.12
CA THR A 768 45.72 22.55 2.84
C THR A 768 47.06 23.18 2.41
N ASN A 769 48.17 22.90 3.12
CA ASN A 769 49.49 23.42 2.77
C ASN A 769 50.57 22.35 2.51
N ASN A 770 50.19 21.08 2.36
CA ASN A 770 51.04 20.04 1.79
C ASN A 770 50.18 19.01 1.07
N GLY A 771 49.87 19.30 -0.19
CA GLY A 771 49.18 18.44 -1.14
C GLY A 771 49.26 19.06 -2.52
#